data_AF-A0A1H4BA60-F1
#
_entry.id   AF-A0A1H4BA60-F1
#
_cell.length_a   1.000
_cell.length_b   1.000
_cell.length_c   1.000
_cell.angle_alpha   90.00
_cell.angle_beta   90.00
_cell.angle_gamma   90.00
#
_symmetry.space_group_name_H-M   'P 1'
#
loop_
_entity.id
_entity.type
_entity.pdbx_description
1 polymer ?
#
loop_
_entity_poly.entity_id
_entity_poly.type
_entity_poly.pdbx_seq_one_letter_code
_entity_poly.pdbx_strand_id
1 'polypeptide(L)'
;MSVHIVYKQNGVKMMRPVLTRAEYISLRNGGFQQDNVARIRQGDEAVKTSLVQMNYSCLPNDDGTLKGSKRMSTTVGMDIDHIAPDEMASVKQRILSKQDELGLLMLEESARGKGYHLVFRRQAALSQEQNLKWASDLLGVEYDTGAKDITRVFFTTTEAQLLFLDDEVFRVEGGGGTGISGISGNPGISGISGISGKSGKSGESGGGTRQYPAEYHGIPFAEIIAKYWQVNNNGYEPTEGDRDTLTYQLACDLRHICGRNFEWLDQVIPCYDGFPLEQKREKIRNALASEFNGFPVRLRNTLNLFNGNGNVNANLNLNANLNVNDNVNLSLDGGDGDASLSAFHFQPKNLPIGLRESLVGVPESMHMPVLCGVLPIAAAYADQVETTYCDGNVHHLGLMSIIRGEQASNKSVVKNAVDVWKRQFDDEDMLARQREEAWKERKKGRKANEKAPEDPKVLIRVVPVTVSCSTLLKRFKNAQGHTIYSFGEELDTLRKTNGAGSWSSKYDIYRLSFDRGEWGQDYNSDAAESGVVRVAYNWTMLGTNGAMRKCFRQDNIENGLSSRILVAEMPDASFAKMPKFRKRSADDEASIQEAVTRLRACSGLIDVPRLRNVIAAWVEDKRVEAAKDIDHVKDVYRKRAAVIGFRCGVIFHLLTGKDRETKPCLDFAVMMADYCLYQQIKTFGEALRNEYVKAQDEGQRYTVNHSVFDQLPPTFTMEDLRAMKQGFCGESALRNIISRWYRDGWIEKTDAKHWTKCHSATLSQ
;
A
#
# COMPACT_ATOMS: atom_id res chain seq x y z
N MET A 1 3.74 22.63 27.73
CA MET A 1 4.02 22.34 26.30
C MET A 1 2.73 22.38 25.54
N SER A 2 2.68 23.20 24.51
CA SER A 2 1.41 23.63 23.93
C SER A 2 1.32 23.53 22.42
N VAL A 3 2.40 23.15 21.73
CA VAL A 3 2.39 22.89 20.29
C VAL A 3 2.82 21.45 20.02
N HIS A 4 1.95 20.67 19.40
CA HIS A 4 2.26 19.33 18.95
C HIS A 4 1.99 19.19 17.46
N ILE A 5 3.01 18.77 16.70
CA ILE A 5 2.79 18.35 15.31
C ILE A 5 2.14 16.97 15.30
N VAL A 6 1.11 16.84 14.48
CA VAL A 6 0.36 15.61 14.28
C VAL A 6 0.90 14.90 13.04
N TYR A 7 1.34 13.67 13.21
CA TYR A 7 1.79 12.80 12.11
C TYR A 7 1.12 11.44 12.22
N LYS A 8 1.24 10.61 11.18
CA LYS A 8 0.67 9.26 11.18
C LYS A 8 1.76 8.22 11.33
N GLN A 9 1.57 7.32 12.27
CA GLN A 9 2.37 6.10 12.43
C GLN A 9 1.39 4.93 12.49
N ASN A 10 1.53 3.94 11.60
CA ASN A 10 0.64 2.78 11.52
C ASN A 10 -0.85 3.17 11.42
N GLY A 11 -1.15 4.25 10.67
CA GLY A 11 -2.50 4.78 10.50
C GLY A 11 -3.07 5.56 11.70
N VAL A 12 -2.38 5.58 12.84
CA VAL A 12 -2.79 6.29 14.06
C VAL A 12 -2.19 7.70 14.07
N LYS A 13 -2.98 8.70 14.49
CA LYS A 13 -2.48 10.07 14.69
C LYS A 13 -1.63 10.10 15.96
N MET A 14 -0.34 10.31 15.77
CA MET A 14 0.65 10.52 16.81
C MET A 14 0.92 12.01 17.01
N MET A 15 1.37 12.38 18.19
CA MET A 15 1.79 13.74 18.50
C MET A 15 3.22 13.75 19.01
N ARG A 16 4.01 14.70 18.52
CA ARG A 16 5.30 15.06 19.12
C ARG A 16 5.35 16.57 19.38
N PRO A 17 5.99 17.03 20.46
CA PRO A 17 6.10 18.45 20.75
C PRO A 17 6.96 19.17 19.71
N VAL A 18 6.66 20.44 19.48
CA VAL A 18 7.52 21.40 18.76
C VAL A 18 8.10 22.34 19.80
N LEU A 19 9.42 22.39 19.89
CA LEU A 19 10.11 23.00 21.04
C LEU A 19 10.71 24.37 20.74
N THR A 20 10.82 24.75 19.46
CA THR A 20 11.49 25.99 19.06
C THR A 20 10.72 26.70 17.95
N ARG A 21 10.83 28.03 17.93
CA ARG A 21 10.33 28.85 16.81
C ARG A 21 10.94 28.41 15.47
N ALA A 22 12.23 28.11 15.43
CA ALA A 22 12.91 27.71 14.20
C ALA A 22 12.30 26.43 13.59
N GLU A 23 12.03 25.42 14.42
CA GLU A 23 11.35 24.21 13.98
C GLU A 23 9.91 24.51 13.52
N TYR A 24 9.18 25.32 14.30
CA TYR A 24 7.80 25.70 13.99
C TYR A 24 7.68 26.40 12.63
N ILE A 25 8.57 27.34 12.32
CA ILE A 25 8.63 28.05 11.04
C ILE A 25 9.09 27.12 9.90
N SER A 26 10.09 26.27 10.15
CA SER A 26 10.57 25.29 9.16
C SER A 26 9.46 24.34 8.72
N LEU A 27 8.63 23.85 9.65
CA LEU A 27 7.47 23.01 9.35
C LEU A 27 6.42 23.75 8.51
N ARG A 28 6.20 25.03 8.77
CA ARG A 28 5.23 25.88 8.07
C ARG A 28 5.64 26.23 6.64
N ASN A 29 6.94 26.35 6.39
CA ASN A 29 7.50 26.73 5.10
C ASN A 29 8.11 25.54 4.32
N GLY A 30 8.12 24.34 4.90
CA GLY A 30 8.71 23.15 4.30
C GLY A 30 7.78 22.41 3.32
N GLY A 31 8.38 21.57 2.48
CA GLY A 31 7.66 20.69 1.54
C GLY A 31 6.78 21.48 0.57
N PHE A 32 5.53 21.03 0.40
CA PHE A 32 4.53 21.63 -0.51
C PHE A 32 3.60 22.63 0.19
N GLN A 33 3.94 23.12 1.39
CA GLN A 33 3.05 23.99 2.18
C GLN A 33 2.65 25.27 1.43
N GLN A 34 3.62 25.97 0.82
CA GLN A 34 3.38 27.21 0.08
C GLN A 34 2.46 26.97 -1.13
N ASP A 35 2.77 25.95 -1.93
CA ASP A 35 1.97 25.58 -3.10
C ASP A 35 0.56 25.15 -2.71
N ASN A 36 0.41 24.35 -1.65
CA ASN A 36 -0.90 23.88 -1.21
C ASN A 36 -1.76 25.03 -0.68
N VAL A 37 -1.20 25.96 0.10
CA VAL A 37 -1.95 27.15 0.56
C VAL A 37 -2.35 28.03 -0.64
N ALA A 38 -1.46 28.23 -1.62
CA ALA A 38 -1.80 28.97 -2.84
C ALA A 38 -2.94 28.31 -3.63
N ARG A 39 -2.89 26.98 -3.80
CA ARG A 39 -3.95 26.19 -4.46
C ARG A 39 -5.29 26.24 -3.73
N ILE A 40 -5.29 26.17 -2.40
CA ILE A 40 -6.50 26.28 -1.58
C ILE A 40 -7.14 27.66 -1.78
N ARG A 41 -6.33 28.73 -1.79
CA ARG A 41 -6.82 30.10 -2.07
C ARG A 41 -7.37 30.26 -3.49
N GLN A 42 -6.93 29.43 -4.43
CA GLN A 42 -7.47 29.35 -5.80
C GLN A 42 -8.71 28.43 -5.91
N GLY A 43 -9.16 27.82 -4.82
CA GLY A 43 -10.38 27.01 -4.76
C GLY A 43 -10.16 25.49 -4.76
N ASP A 44 -8.92 25.01 -4.77
CA ASP A 44 -8.62 23.57 -4.67
C ASP A 44 -8.63 23.10 -3.21
N GLU A 45 -9.83 22.86 -2.69
CA GLU A 45 -10.05 22.42 -1.31
C GLU A 45 -9.49 21.00 -1.02
N ALA A 46 -9.25 20.18 -2.05
CA ALA A 46 -8.85 18.79 -1.87
C ALA A 46 -7.46 18.65 -1.22
N VAL A 47 -6.58 19.65 -1.42
CA VAL A 47 -5.21 19.62 -0.88
C VAL A 47 -5.11 20.14 0.56
N LYS A 48 -6.19 20.67 1.16
CA LYS A 48 -6.20 21.14 2.56
C LYS A 48 -5.76 20.06 3.55
N THR A 49 -6.15 18.80 3.30
CA THR A 49 -5.79 17.67 4.17
C THR A 49 -4.30 17.29 4.15
N SER A 50 -3.57 17.79 3.15
CA SER A 50 -2.12 17.63 3.00
C SER A 50 -1.31 18.72 3.72
N LEU A 51 -1.98 19.74 4.29
CA LEU A 51 -1.29 20.74 5.11
C LEU A 51 -0.80 20.13 6.42
N VAL A 52 0.27 20.70 6.96
CA VAL A 52 0.80 20.36 8.28
C VAL A 52 -0.30 20.51 9.32
N GLN A 53 -0.45 19.49 10.14
CA GLN A 53 -1.48 19.40 11.16
C GLN A 53 -0.85 19.63 12.54
N MET A 54 -1.45 20.52 13.33
CA MET A 54 -1.00 20.79 14.70
C MET A 54 -2.17 20.71 15.68
N ASN A 55 -1.88 20.31 16.92
CA ASN A 55 -2.80 20.42 18.04
C ASN A 55 -2.20 21.33 19.11
N TYR A 56 -3.06 22.18 19.67
CA TYR A 56 -2.67 23.16 20.69
C TYR A 56 -3.37 22.97 22.03
N SER A 57 -4.35 22.08 22.12
CA SER A 57 -5.28 22.02 23.27
C SER A 57 -5.06 20.80 24.17
N CYS A 58 -4.27 19.80 23.75
CA CYS A 58 -4.00 18.60 24.52
C CYS A 58 -2.52 18.15 24.45
N LEU A 59 -2.15 17.29 25.39
CA LEU A 59 -0.90 16.54 25.41
C LEU A 59 -1.13 15.13 24.82
N PRO A 60 -0.09 14.46 24.30
CA PRO A 60 -0.21 13.07 23.88
C PRO A 60 -0.63 12.14 25.02
N ASN A 61 -1.33 11.06 24.66
CA ASN A 61 -1.43 9.88 25.51
C ASN A 61 -0.03 9.32 25.81
N ASP A 62 0.09 8.45 26.80
CA ASP A 62 1.40 7.93 27.21
C ASP A 62 2.09 7.10 26.11
N ASP A 63 1.30 6.54 25.18
CA ASP A 63 1.78 5.85 23.97
C ASP A 63 2.09 6.80 22.80
N GLY A 64 1.94 8.11 22.97
CA GLY A 64 2.17 9.14 21.95
C GLY A 64 0.96 9.47 21.06
N THR A 65 -0.19 8.80 21.25
CA THR A 65 -1.37 8.97 20.39
C THR A 65 -2.19 10.22 20.71
N LEU A 66 -2.91 10.76 19.72
CA LEU A 66 -3.86 11.88 19.85
C LEU A 66 -5.26 11.42 20.26
N LYS A 67 -5.73 10.31 19.69
CA LYS A 67 -7.14 9.92 19.75
C LYS A 67 -7.54 9.65 21.21
N GLY A 68 -8.60 10.33 21.65
CA GLY A 68 -9.14 10.14 22.99
C GLY A 68 -8.27 10.71 24.12
N SER A 69 -7.27 11.55 23.80
CA SER A 69 -6.51 12.24 24.84
C SER A 69 -7.42 13.08 25.71
N LYS A 70 -7.24 12.93 27.03
CA LYS A 70 -7.92 13.71 28.07
C LYS A 70 -6.98 14.69 28.78
N ARG A 71 -5.71 14.71 28.39
CA ARG A 71 -4.66 15.52 29.03
C ARG A 71 -4.66 16.91 28.40
N MET A 72 -5.11 17.92 29.13
CA MET A 72 -5.14 19.29 28.62
C MET A 72 -3.73 19.90 28.57
N SER A 73 -3.46 20.69 27.53
CA SER A 73 -2.30 21.58 27.50
C SER A 73 -2.60 22.88 28.26
N THR A 74 -1.59 23.75 28.42
CA THR A 74 -1.76 25.08 29.03
C THR A 74 -2.41 26.11 28.10
N THR A 75 -2.85 25.69 26.92
CA THR A 75 -3.42 26.58 25.89
C THR A 75 -4.70 26.02 25.30
N VAL A 76 -5.41 26.88 24.57
CA VAL A 76 -6.62 26.58 23.84
C VAL A 76 -6.44 27.07 22.41
N GLY A 77 -6.58 26.15 21.44
CA GLY A 77 -6.73 26.52 20.02
C GLY A 77 -8.19 26.80 19.69
N MET A 78 -8.44 27.87 18.95
CA MET A 78 -9.76 28.30 18.48
C MET A 78 -9.73 28.56 16.96
N ASP A 79 -10.79 28.13 16.30
CA ASP A 79 -11.02 28.23 14.85
C ASP A 79 -12.18 29.20 14.62
N ILE A 80 -11.95 30.25 13.84
CA ILE A 80 -12.96 31.23 13.44
C ILE A 80 -13.10 31.11 11.93
N ASP A 81 -14.21 30.55 11.46
CA ASP A 81 -14.52 30.36 10.04
C ASP A 81 -15.60 31.34 9.56
N HIS A 82 -15.82 31.38 8.23
CA HIS A 82 -16.94 32.07 7.59
C HIS A 82 -16.99 33.60 7.78
N ILE A 83 -15.85 34.24 8.00
CA ILE A 83 -15.77 35.71 8.06
C ILE A 83 -15.93 36.27 6.64
N ALA A 84 -16.77 37.30 6.49
CA ALA A 84 -16.92 38.01 5.22
C ALA A 84 -15.61 38.74 4.83
N PRO A 85 -15.23 38.79 3.54
CA PRO A 85 -13.95 39.38 3.12
C PRO A 85 -13.70 40.82 3.60
N ASP A 86 -14.76 41.63 3.71
CA ASP A 86 -14.75 43.01 4.19
C ASP A 86 -14.62 43.11 5.73
N GLU A 87 -14.98 42.07 6.46
CA GLU A 87 -14.87 42.01 7.93
C GLU A 87 -13.53 41.43 8.41
N MET A 88 -12.78 40.74 7.54
CA MET A 88 -11.50 40.09 7.89
C MET A 88 -10.52 41.04 8.60
N ALA A 89 -10.39 42.27 8.10
CA ALA A 89 -9.47 43.26 8.66
C ALA A 89 -9.93 43.76 10.05
N SER A 90 -11.24 44.00 10.22
CA SER A 90 -11.79 44.51 11.48
C SER A 90 -11.72 43.44 12.58
N VAL A 91 -11.98 42.17 12.25
CA VAL A 91 -11.84 41.04 13.18
C VAL A 91 -10.38 40.86 13.60
N LYS A 92 -9.42 40.91 12.67
CA LYS A 92 -7.98 40.87 13.01
C LYS A 92 -7.60 41.98 13.97
N GLN A 93 -8.01 43.21 13.69
CA GLN A 93 -7.69 44.35 14.56
C GLN A 93 -8.27 44.17 15.95
N ARG A 94 -9.50 43.64 16.06
CA ARG A 94 -10.14 43.36 17.34
C ARG A 94 -9.39 42.29 18.15
N ILE A 95 -8.97 41.19 17.52
CA ILE A 95 -8.18 40.14 18.17
C ILE A 95 -6.87 40.72 18.72
N LEU A 96 -6.13 41.46 17.89
CA LEU A 96 -4.85 42.05 18.30
C LEU A 96 -5.03 43.13 19.38
N SER A 97 -6.12 43.90 19.35
CA SER A 97 -6.41 44.91 20.39
C SER A 97 -6.70 44.30 21.77
N LYS A 98 -7.08 43.01 21.80
CA LYS A 98 -7.35 42.25 23.03
C LYS A 98 -6.29 41.20 23.33
N GLN A 99 -5.11 41.29 22.70
CA GLN A 99 -4.05 40.27 22.82
C GLN A 99 -3.68 39.96 24.29
N ASP A 100 -3.57 41.00 25.13
CA ASP A 100 -3.13 40.85 26.52
C ASP A 100 -4.24 40.26 27.40
N GLU A 101 -5.48 40.75 27.21
CA GLU A 101 -6.66 40.26 27.92
C GLU A 101 -7.01 38.81 27.54
N LEU A 102 -6.83 38.45 26.27
CA LEU A 102 -7.02 37.10 25.77
C LEU A 102 -5.89 36.16 26.21
N GLY A 103 -4.68 36.70 26.45
CA GLY A 103 -3.46 35.91 26.57
C GLY A 103 -3.10 35.21 25.26
N LEU A 104 -3.16 35.96 24.15
CA LEU A 104 -2.88 35.48 22.81
C LEU A 104 -1.41 35.02 22.68
N LEU A 105 -1.20 33.85 22.06
CA LEU A 105 0.11 33.26 21.81
C LEU A 105 0.37 32.98 20.34
N MET A 106 -0.68 32.80 19.53
CA MET A 106 -0.56 32.60 18.09
C MET A 106 -1.80 33.14 17.38
N LEU A 107 -1.62 33.82 16.26
CA LEU A 107 -2.68 34.20 15.33
C LEU A 107 -2.21 33.94 13.90
N GLU A 108 -2.99 33.19 13.13
CA GLU A 108 -2.76 33.00 11.70
C GLU A 108 -4.05 33.16 10.91
N GLU A 109 -3.90 33.61 9.66
CA GLU A 109 -4.99 33.54 8.69
C GLU A 109 -5.22 32.08 8.28
N SER A 110 -6.48 31.65 8.24
CA SER A 110 -6.86 30.30 7.80
C SER A 110 -6.45 30.03 6.36
N ALA A 111 -6.29 28.75 6.00
CA ALA A 111 -5.85 28.35 4.66
C ALA A 111 -6.73 28.91 3.52
N ARG A 112 -8.04 29.10 3.79
CA ARG A 112 -9.02 29.64 2.83
C ARG A 112 -9.00 31.16 2.71
N GLY A 113 -8.36 31.86 3.64
CA GLY A 113 -8.42 33.33 3.75
C GLY A 113 -9.81 33.86 4.12
N LYS A 114 -10.64 33.05 4.80
CA LYS A 114 -12.01 33.39 5.21
C LYS A 114 -12.23 33.18 6.71
N GLY A 115 -11.20 33.39 7.50
CA GLY A 115 -11.15 32.99 8.89
C GLY A 115 -9.77 33.07 9.52
N TYR A 116 -9.67 32.83 10.82
CA TYR A 116 -8.44 32.85 11.60
C TYR A 116 -8.32 31.61 12.50
N HIS A 117 -7.09 31.11 12.68
CA HIS A 117 -6.78 30.23 13.81
C HIS A 117 -6.02 31.03 14.86
N LEU A 118 -6.38 30.85 16.12
CA LEU A 118 -5.71 31.49 17.24
C LEU A 118 -5.45 30.51 18.38
N VAL A 119 -4.37 30.76 19.13
CA VAL A 119 -4.02 30.01 20.33
C VAL A 119 -3.84 30.99 21.48
N PHE A 120 -4.47 30.72 22.61
CA PHE A 120 -4.42 31.58 23.79
C PHE A 120 -4.24 30.76 25.08
N ARG A 121 -3.86 31.44 26.18
CA ARG A 121 -3.63 30.79 27.48
C ARG A 121 -4.93 30.20 28.03
N ARG A 122 -4.86 28.94 28.50
CA ARG A 122 -6.00 28.27 29.13
C ARG A 122 -6.26 28.87 30.50
N GLN A 123 -7.50 29.22 30.79
CA GLN A 123 -7.95 29.47 32.15
C GLN A 123 -8.23 28.13 32.83
N ALA A 124 -7.41 27.75 33.81
CA ALA A 124 -7.47 26.43 34.46
C ALA A 124 -8.82 26.13 35.15
N ALA A 125 -9.55 27.17 35.57
CA ALA A 125 -10.87 27.04 36.20
C ALA A 125 -12.01 26.75 35.20
N LEU A 126 -11.76 26.89 33.89
CA LEU A 126 -12.76 26.73 32.85
C LEU A 126 -12.52 25.43 32.05
N SER A 127 -13.60 24.76 31.68
CA SER A 127 -13.54 23.66 30.70
C SER A 127 -13.12 24.17 29.30
N GLN A 128 -12.84 23.25 28.37
CA GLN A 128 -12.51 23.60 26.98
C GLN A 128 -13.60 24.46 26.33
N GLU A 129 -14.86 24.04 26.46
CA GLU A 129 -16.01 24.76 25.91
C GLU A 129 -16.20 26.12 26.58
N GLN A 130 -16.01 26.22 27.89
CA GLN A 130 -16.10 27.49 28.61
C GLN A 130 -14.99 28.47 28.23
N ASN A 131 -13.76 28.00 27.99
CA ASN A 131 -12.68 28.84 27.48
C ASN A 131 -13.00 29.38 26.08
N LEU A 132 -13.53 28.54 25.18
CA LEU A 132 -13.93 28.96 23.84
C LEU A 132 -15.09 29.95 23.87
N LYS A 133 -16.10 29.71 24.71
CA LYS A 133 -17.21 30.64 24.93
C LYS A 133 -16.73 31.98 25.46
N TRP A 134 -15.85 31.98 26.46
CA TRP A 134 -15.26 33.21 27.01
C TRP A 134 -14.48 33.99 25.96
N ALA A 135 -13.63 33.33 25.18
CA ALA A 135 -12.86 33.99 24.11
C ALA A 135 -13.77 34.53 23.00
N SER A 136 -14.83 33.78 22.64
CA SER A 136 -15.86 34.21 21.70
C SER A 136 -16.63 35.45 22.17
N ASP A 137 -17.08 35.47 23.43
CA ASP A 137 -17.75 36.61 24.05
C ASP A 137 -16.80 37.83 24.11
N LEU A 138 -15.54 37.61 24.48
CA LEU A 138 -14.52 38.64 24.52
C LEU A 138 -14.27 39.26 23.13
N LEU A 139 -14.18 38.43 22.10
CA LEU A 139 -13.86 38.86 20.73
C LEU A 139 -15.10 39.26 19.93
N GLY A 140 -16.31 38.96 20.39
CA GLY A 140 -17.54 39.19 19.62
C GLY A 140 -17.53 38.47 18.27
N VAL A 141 -17.07 37.22 18.26
CA VAL A 141 -16.98 36.35 17.06
C VAL A 141 -17.61 35.01 17.36
N GLU A 142 -18.26 34.39 16.38
CA GLU A 142 -18.75 33.02 16.52
C GLU A 142 -17.60 32.03 16.36
N TYR A 143 -17.66 30.92 17.11
CA TYR A 143 -16.72 29.81 17.00
C TYR A 143 -17.45 28.52 16.63
N ASP A 144 -16.74 27.58 16.00
CA ASP A 144 -17.30 26.27 15.63
C ASP A 144 -17.81 25.53 16.87
N THR A 145 -19.14 25.33 16.96
CA THR A 145 -19.79 24.62 18.09
C THR A 145 -19.34 23.16 18.24
N GLY A 146 -18.70 22.59 17.21
CA GLY A 146 -18.03 21.29 17.25
C GLY A 146 -16.65 21.29 17.94
N ALA A 147 -16.10 22.46 18.32
CA ALA A 147 -14.78 22.62 18.92
C ALA A 147 -14.69 22.29 20.43
N LYS A 148 -15.65 21.52 20.97
CA LYS A 148 -15.63 21.08 22.39
C LYS A 148 -14.52 20.07 22.70
N ASP A 149 -13.94 19.46 21.66
CA ASP A 149 -12.93 18.41 21.77
C ASP A 149 -11.51 18.99 21.78
N ILE A 150 -10.76 18.74 22.87
CA ILE A 150 -9.35 19.15 23.01
C ILE A 150 -8.42 18.48 21.98
N THR A 151 -8.87 17.41 21.32
CA THR A 151 -8.12 16.69 20.28
C THR A 151 -8.27 17.30 18.88
N ARG A 152 -8.99 18.43 18.74
CA ARG A 152 -9.16 19.15 17.47
C ARG A 152 -7.80 19.51 16.85
N VAL A 153 -7.70 19.33 15.54
CA VAL A 153 -6.47 19.56 14.77
C VAL A 153 -6.65 20.77 13.87
N PHE A 154 -5.61 21.59 13.77
CA PHE A 154 -5.53 22.78 12.94
C PHE A 154 -4.66 22.48 11.71
N PHE A 155 -5.18 22.82 10.52
CA PHE A 155 -4.41 22.78 9.28
C PHE A 155 -3.64 24.08 9.15
N THR A 156 -2.38 24.03 9.56
CA THR A 156 -1.53 25.19 9.72
C THR A 156 -1.05 25.74 8.37
N THR A 157 -1.04 27.06 8.25
CA THR A 157 -0.60 27.80 7.05
C THR A 157 0.89 28.13 7.09
N THR A 158 1.38 28.87 6.09
CA THR A 158 2.80 29.24 5.99
C THR A 158 3.15 30.39 6.94
N GLU A 159 4.44 30.70 7.08
CA GLU A 159 4.89 31.88 7.83
C GLU A 159 4.28 33.17 7.28
N ALA A 160 4.02 33.27 5.98
CA ALA A 160 3.42 34.46 5.37
C ALA A 160 1.99 34.76 5.88
N GLN A 161 1.30 33.77 6.45
CA GLN A 161 -0.03 33.91 7.05
C GLN A 161 0.01 33.98 8.58
N LEU A 162 1.19 33.84 9.20
CA LEU A 162 1.37 33.90 10.64
C LEU A 162 1.45 35.37 11.08
N LEU A 163 0.38 35.88 11.67
CA LEU A 163 0.20 37.29 11.99
C LEU A 163 0.75 37.67 13.37
N PHE A 164 0.76 36.72 14.29
CA PHE A 164 1.32 36.88 15.64
C PHE A 164 1.84 35.53 16.14
N LEU A 165 2.97 35.54 16.86
CA LEU A 165 3.53 34.37 17.52
C LEU A 165 4.35 34.81 18.74
N ASP A 166 3.99 34.32 19.92
CA ASP A 166 4.75 34.42 21.15
C ASP A 166 5.45 33.09 21.45
N ASP A 167 6.75 33.15 21.81
CA ASP A 167 7.56 31.96 22.09
C ASP A 167 7.13 31.22 23.37
N GLU A 168 6.31 31.84 24.22
CA GLU A 168 5.70 31.18 25.37
C GLU A 168 4.87 29.93 24.98
N VAL A 169 4.36 29.87 23.75
CA VAL A 169 3.65 28.69 23.25
C VAL A 169 4.53 27.42 23.24
N PHE A 170 5.85 27.57 23.25
CA PHE A 170 6.81 26.45 23.27
C PHE A 170 7.29 26.09 24.70
N ARG A 171 6.93 26.87 25.73
CA ARG A 171 7.45 26.65 27.10
C ARG A 171 6.91 25.37 27.77
N VAL A 172 7.75 24.80 28.61
CA VAL A 172 7.45 23.67 29.51
C VAL A 172 7.25 24.25 30.92
N GLU A 173 6.10 24.02 31.56
CA GLU A 173 5.91 24.48 32.95
C GLU A 173 6.56 23.51 33.96
N GLY A 174 7.44 24.09 34.79
CA GLY A 174 7.97 23.69 36.10
C GLY A 174 7.92 22.24 36.60
N GLY A 175 9.11 21.65 36.75
CA GLY A 175 9.61 21.29 38.08
C GLY A 175 10.76 22.23 38.43
N GLY A 176 10.57 23.10 39.43
CA GLY A 176 11.59 24.03 39.92
C GLY A 176 12.34 23.49 41.15
N GLY A 177 13.66 23.70 41.16
CA GLY A 177 14.49 23.88 42.35
C GLY A 177 14.92 22.64 43.16
N THR A 178 16.19 22.24 43.02
CA THR A 178 17.20 22.22 44.10
C THR A 178 18.53 21.75 43.53
N GLY A 179 19.61 22.44 43.91
CA GLY A 179 20.93 22.22 43.36
C GLY A 179 21.57 20.90 43.80
N ILE A 180 22.39 20.35 42.92
CA ILE A 180 23.60 19.63 43.32
C ILE A 180 24.75 20.17 42.46
N SER A 181 25.65 20.85 43.16
CA SER A 181 26.99 21.23 42.74
C SER A 181 27.94 20.03 42.87
N GLY A 182 28.97 20.00 42.02
CA GLY A 182 30.11 19.05 42.09
C GLY A 182 29.80 17.72 41.40
N ILE A 183 30.55 17.27 40.41
CA ILE A 183 32.00 17.07 40.45
C ILE A 183 32.68 17.58 39.17
N SER A 184 33.76 18.32 39.42
CA SER A 184 34.78 18.86 38.53
C SER A 184 35.64 17.82 37.82
N GLY A 185 36.13 18.15 36.62
CA GLY A 185 37.27 17.46 36.00
C GLY A 185 37.48 17.75 34.51
N ASN A 186 37.83 18.99 34.17
CA ASN A 186 38.42 19.43 32.89
C ASN A 186 39.85 18.83 32.72
N PRO A 187 40.63 19.03 31.62
CA PRO A 187 40.41 19.94 30.48
C PRO A 187 40.89 19.48 29.07
N GLY A 188 40.45 20.24 28.06
CA GLY A 188 41.19 20.51 26.82
C GLY A 188 40.41 20.22 25.54
N ILE A 189 40.20 21.13 24.59
CA ILE A 189 40.72 22.47 24.33
C ILE A 189 39.62 23.29 23.61
N SER A 190 39.49 24.53 24.08
CA SER A 190 38.88 25.75 23.53
C SER A 190 38.83 25.87 21.99
N GLY A 191 37.78 26.39 21.35
CA GLY A 191 37.27 27.77 21.43
C GLY A 191 37.19 28.32 19.99
N ILE A 192 36.40 29.30 19.55
CA ILE A 192 35.56 30.33 20.15
C ILE A 192 34.53 30.75 19.09
N SER A 193 33.39 31.19 19.61
CA SER A 193 32.22 31.83 19.03
C SER A 193 32.46 33.20 18.34
N GLY A 194 31.72 33.42 17.24
CA GLY A 194 30.81 34.57 17.09
C GLY A 194 31.34 35.91 16.55
N ILE A 195 30.56 36.49 15.61
CA ILE A 195 29.92 37.83 15.65
C ILE A 195 29.94 38.62 14.30
N SER A 196 28.74 39.09 13.97
CA SER A 196 28.31 40.30 13.21
C SER A 196 28.36 40.37 11.68
N GLY A 197 27.23 40.80 11.12
CA GLY A 197 27.04 41.06 9.69
C GLY A 197 27.65 42.38 9.18
N LYS A 198 27.76 42.50 7.85
CA LYS A 198 27.23 43.61 7.03
C LYS A 198 27.61 43.43 5.55
N SER A 199 26.64 43.75 4.69
CA SER A 199 26.70 44.30 3.32
C SER A 199 27.99 44.17 2.46
N GLY A 200 27.83 43.59 1.26
CA GLY A 200 28.08 44.28 -0.02
C GLY A 200 29.49 44.30 -0.65
N LYS A 201 29.58 43.67 -1.84
CA LYS A 201 30.45 43.91 -3.03
C LYS A 201 31.83 43.24 -3.17
N SER A 202 31.87 42.34 -4.16
CA SER A 202 32.84 42.13 -5.27
C SER A 202 34.35 42.24 -5.02
N GLY A 203 35.06 41.15 -5.33
CA GLY A 203 36.49 41.11 -5.62
C GLY A 203 37.01 39.67 -5.67
N GLU A 204 37.58 39.27 -6.80
CA GLU A 204 37.83 37.89 -7.24
C GLU A 204 39.04 37.18 -6.61
N SER A 205 38.92 35.84 -6.69
CA SER A 205 39.97 34.84 -7.01
C SER A 205 41.04 34.47 -5.98
N GLY A 206 40.83 33.26 -5.44
CA GLY A 206 41.83 32.36 -4.84
C GLY A 206 41.22 30.96 -4.81
N GLY A 207 41.03 30.35 -5.99
CA GLY A 207 40.30 29.10 -6.18
C GLY A 207 41.05 27.88 -5.63
N GLY A 208 40.43 27.22 -4.65
CA GLY A 208 40.68 25.81 -4.34
C GLY A 208 39.39 25.05 -4.61
N THR A 209 39.26 24.44 -5.78
CA THR A 209 38.14 23.56 -6.10
C THR A 209 38.16 22.40 -5.12
N ARG A 210 37.09 22.25 -4.33
CA ARG A 210 36.91 21.09 -3.44
C ARG A 210 36.88 19.84 -4.33
N GLN A 211 37.92 19.01 -4.27
CA GLN A 211 38.05 17.83 -5.12
C GLN A 211 37.26 16.67 -4.50
N TYR A 212 36.28 16.15 -5.24
CA TYR A 212 35.46 15.01 -4.81
C TYR A 212 36.09 13.68 -5.22
N PRO A 213 35.74 12.56 -4.57
CA PRO A 213 36.26 11.24 -4.94
C PRO A 213 36.00 10.91 -6.43
N ALA A 214 37.05 10.44 -7.11
CA ALA A 214 36.99 10.04 -8.52
C ALA A 214 36.56 8.57 -8.71
N GLU A 215 36.35 7.85 -7.61
CA GLU A 215 36.00 6.43 -7.57
C GLU A 215 34.80 6.19 -6.65
N TYR A 216 34.02 5.17 -6.98
CA TYR A 216 32.94 4.66 -6.14
C TYR A 216 33.20 3.18 -5.85
N HIS A 217 33.40 2.84 -4.57
CA HIS A 217 33.80 1.49 -4.12
C HIS A 217 35.03 0.91 -4.86
N GLY A 218 36.01 1.75 -5.17
CA GLY A 218 37.24 1.35 -5.88
C GLY A 218 37.11 1.23 -7.39
N ILE A 219 35.95 1.58 -7.97
CA ILE A 219 35.72 1.62 -9.42
C ILE A 219 35.74 3.09 -9.87
N PRO A 220 36.60 3.48 -10.84
CA PRO A 220 36.62 4.84 -11.37
C PRO A 220 35.28 5.25 -11.97
N PHE A 221 34.83 6.48 -11.70
CA PHE A 221 33.59 7.01 -12.29
C PHE A 221 33.61 7.00 -13.83
N ALA A 222 34.78 7.19 -14.44
CA ALA A 222 34.96 7.06 -15.89
C ALA A 222 34.59 5.65 -16.39
N GLU A 223 34.99 4.60 -15.65
CA GLU A 223 34.64 3.21 -15.99
C GLU A 223 33.14 2.94 -15.77
N ILE A 224 32.57 3.45 -14.67
CA ILE A 224 31.13 3.35 -14.39
C ILE A 224 30.33 3.98 -15.53
N ILE A 225 30.72 5.17 -16.00
CA ILE A 225 30.04 5.90 -17.08
C ILE A 225 30.20 5.17 -18.41
N ALA A 226 31.40 4.70 -18.76
CA ALA A 226 31.63 3.92 -19.98
C ALA A 226 30.77 2.65 -19.98
N LYS A 227 30.72 1.93 -18.84
CA LYS A 227 29.88 0.74 -18.68
C LYS A 227 28.39 1.08 -18.71
N TYR A 228 28.01 2.23 -18.16
CA TYR A 228 26.64 2.73 -18.18
C TYR A 228 26.16 2.91 -19.62
N TRP A 229 26.97 3.49 -20.50
CA TRP A 229 26.62 3.61 -21.92
C TRP A 229 26.65 2.27 -22.65
N GLN A 230 27.62 1.39 -22.35
CA GLN A 230 27.66 0.04 -22.92
C GLN A 230 26.35 -0.73 -22.68
N VAL A 231 25.78 -0.63 -21.48
CA VAL A 231 24.59 -1.40 -21.07
C VAL A 231 23.29 -0.71 -21.46
N ASN A 232 23.24 0.61 -21.38
CA ASN A 232 21.97 1.36 -21.46
C ASN A 232 21.81 2.18 -22.74
N ASN A 233 22.86 2.26 -23.57
CA ASN A 233 22.83 3.00 -24.85
C ASN A 233 23.68 2.32 -25.94
N ASN A 234 23.75 0.98 -25.93
CA ASN A 234 24.50 0.16 -26.90
C ASN A 234 25.98 0.55 -27.08
N GLY A 235 26.59 1.20 -26.07
CA GLY A 235 27.96 1.68 -26.10
C GLY A 235 28.16 3.04 -26.78
N TYR A 236 27.10 3.68 -27.26
CA TYR A 236 27.18 5.01 -27.83
C TYR A 236 27.17 6.07 -26.72
N GLU A 237 28.13 6.99 -26.77
CA GLU A 237 28.11 8.19 -25.96
C GLU A 237 27.08 9.20 -26.51
N PRO A 238 26.57 10.11 -25.67
CA PRO A 238 25.65 11.15 -26.12
C PRO A 238 26.22 12.04 -27.22
N THR A 239 25.39 12.39 -28.20
CA THR A 239 25.73 13.22 -29.37
C THR A 239 24.74 14.38 -29.54
N GLU A 240 24.94 15.28 -30.51
CA GLU A 240 24.12 16.49 -30.71
C GLU A 240 22.60 16.24 -30.64
N GLY A 241 22.11 15.10 -31.13
CA GLY A 241 20.69 14.75 -31.16
C GLY A 241 20.06 14.33 -29.82
N ASP A 242 20.86 13.85 -28.86
CA ASP A 242 20.36 13.25 -27.61
C ASP A 242 21.14 13.66 -26.33
N ARG A 243 22.21 14.45 -26.47
CA ARG A 243 23.08 14.91 -25.37
C ARG A 243 22.34 15.55 -24.21
N ASP A 244 21.28 16.31 -24.48
CA ASP A 244 20.45 16.96 -23.46
C ASP A 244 19.73 15.95 -22.57
N THR A 245 19.07 14.99 -23.21
CA THR A 245 18.26 13.97 -22.57
C THR A 245 19.15 12.97 -21.83
N LEU A 246 20.23 12.52 -22.46
CA LEU A 246 21.14 11.53 -21.89
C LEU A 246 22.00 12.11 -20.77
N THR A 247 22.45 13.36 -20.87
CA THR A 247 23.19 14.03 -19.76
C THR A 247 22.29 14.23 -18.55
N TYR A 248 21.05 14.68 -18.76
CA TYR A 248 20.05 14.75 -17.68
C TYR A 248 19.78 13.38 -17.06
N GLN A 249 19.68 12.35 -17.89
CA GLN A 249 19.40 10.99 -17.43
C GLN A 249 20.57 10.41 -16.62
N LEU A 250 21.80 10.61 -17.08
CA LEU A 250 23.00 10.19 -16.37
C LEU A 250 23.12 10.93 -15.03
N ALA A 251 22.82 12.23 -14.98
CA ALA A 251 22.80 13.00 -13.73
C ALA A 251 21.72 12.52 -12.75
N CYS A 252 20.52 12.20 -13.26
CA CYS A 252 19.45 11.59 -12.47
C CYS A 252 19.88 10.26 -11.85
N ASP A 253 20.72 9.50 -12.54
CA ASP A 253 21.14 8.19 -12.08
C ASP A 253 22.34 8.29 -11.12
N LEU A 254 23.40 9.00 -11.51
CA LEU A 254 24.63 9.14 -10.70
C LEU A 254 24.43 9.92 -9.39
N ARG A 255 23.39 10.75 -9.26
CA ARG A 255 23.10 11.48 -7.99
C ARG A 255 22.96 10.55 -6.78
N HIS A 256 22.65 9.27 -7.00
CA HIS A 256 22.51 8.25 -5.95
C HIS A 256 23.85 7.79 -5.36
N ILE A 257 24.93 7.88 -6.14
CA ILE A 257 26.29 7.52 -5.70
C ILE A 257 27.20 8.75 -5.52
N CYS A 258 26.76 9.93 -5.97
CA CYS A 258 27.40 11.23 -5.72
C CYS A 258 26.70 12.06 -4.61
N GLY A 259 25.86 11.44 -3.78
CA GLY A 259 25.25 12.09 -2.60
C GLY A 259 24.36 13.31 -2.90
N ARG A 260 23.76 13.37 -4.09
CA ARG A 260 22.98 14.53 -4.60
C ARG A 260 23.77 15.86 -4.55
N ASN A 261 25.09 15.79 -4.68
CA ASN A 261 25.95 16.96 -4.68
C ASN A 261 26.17 17.48 -6.12
N PHE A 262 25.91 18.76 -6.35
CA PHE A 262 26.03 19.38 -7.66
C PHE A 262 27.48 19.40 -8.16
N GLU A 263 28.41 19.83 -7.31
CA GLU A 263 29.82 19.99 -7.69
C GLU A 263 30.50 18.63 -7.97
N TRP A 264 30.10 17.57 -7.26
CA TRP A 264 30.57 16.21 -7.50
C TRP A 264 30.03 15.67 -8.82
N LEU A 265 28.75 15.89 -9.13
CA LEU A 265 28.17 15.52 -10.42
C LEU A 265 28.81 16.30 -11.58
N ASP A 266 29.07 17.61 -11.39
CA ASP A 266 29.75 18.45 -12.39
C ASP A 266 31.19 17.98 -12.64
N GLN A 267 31.86 17.43 -11.61
CA GLN A 267 33.20 16.85 -11.70
C GLN A 267 33.22 15.52 -12.48
N VAL A 268 32.27 14.61 -12.23
CA VAL A 268 32.32 13.24 -12.80
C VAL A 268 31.60 13.10 -14.13
N ILE A 269 30.62 13.94 -14.44
CA ILE A 269 29.89 13.88 -15.72
C ILE A 269 30.69 14.64 -16.79
N PRO A 270 31.12 13.98 -17.87
CA PRO A 270 31.87 14.64 -18.94
C PRO A 270 30.97 15.54 -19.79
N CYS A 271 31.59 16.49 -20.48
CA CYS A 271 30.93 17.28 -21.53
C CYS A 271 30.97 16.48 -22.83
N TYR A 272 29.85 15.86 -23.20
CA TYR A 272 29.75 15.12 -24.46
C TYR A 272 29.64 16.05 -25.66
N ASP A 273 30.27 15.71 -26.78
CA ASP A 273 30.07 16.34 -28.10
C ASP A 273 30.10 17.88 -28.11
N GLY A 274 31.12 18.47 -27.46
CA GLY A 274 31.28 19.94 -27.40
C GLY A 274 30.14 20.68 -26.69
N PHE A 275 29.29 19.98 -25.94
CA PHE A 275 28.16 20.54 -25.22
C PHE A 275 28.60 21.63 -24.24
N PRO A 276 28.06 22.87 -24.32
CA PRO A 276 28.50 23.96 -23.47
C PRO A 276 28.41 23.61 -21.98
N LEU A 277 29.48 23.92 -21.24
CA LEU A 277 29.59 23.56 -19.81
C LEU A 277 28.40 24.05 -18.97
N GLU A 278 27.89 25.25 -19.27
CA GLU A 278 26.71 25.79 -18.57
C GLU A 278 25.43 25.00 -18.85
N GLN A 279 25.26 24.43 -20.04
CA GLN A 279 24.11 23.60 -20.36
C GLN A 279 24.20 22.24 -19.64
N LYS A 280 25.40 21.66 -19.52
CA LYS A 280 25.64 20.47 -18.67
C LYS A 280 25.22 20.74 -17.24
N ARG A 281 25.71 21.83 -16.66
CA ARG A 281 25.38 22.26 -15.29
C ARG A 281 23.88 22.44 -15.11
N GLU A 282 23.20 23.03 -16.08
CA GLU A 282 21.76 23.19 -16.03
C GLU A 282 21.01 21.85 -16.02
N LYS A 283 21.43 20.85 -16.81
CA LYS A 283 20.86 19.50 -16.73
C LYS A 283 21.10 18.84 -15.38
N ILE A 284 22.26 19.05 -14.76
CA ILE A 284 22.55 18.55 -13.41
C ILE A 284 21.62 19.21 -12.36
N ARG A 285 21.42 20.52 -12.42
CA ARG A 285 20.48 21.23 -11.52
C ARG A 285 19.06 20.70 -11.68
N ASN A 286 18.61 20.53 -12.91
CA ASN A 286 17.29 19.96 -13.21
C ASN A 286 17.16 18.51 -12.70
N ALA A 287 18.22 17.71 -12.82
CA ALA A 287 18.23 16.34 -12.29
C ALA A 287 18.17 16.32 -10.75
N LEU A 288 18.79 17.27 -10.06
CA LEU A 288 18.74 17.40 -8.60
C LEU A 288 17.38 17.89 -8.08
N ALA A 289 16.67 18.71 -8.87
CA ALA A 289 15.33 19.22 -8.58
C ALA A 289 14.19 18.23 -8.92
N SER A 290 14.46 17.21 -9.74
CA SER A 290 13.45 16.21 -10.15
C SER A 290 13.06 15.24 -9.01
N GLU A 291 11.88 14.62 -9.15
CA GLU A 291 11.37 13.63 -8.18
C GLU A 291 12.37 12.48 -7.92
N PHE A 292 12.49 12.10 -6.65
CA PHE A 292 13.42 11.06 -6.20
C PHE A 292 12.71 9.70 -6.11
N ASN A 293 12.89 8.87 -7.14
CA ASN A 293 12.20 7.58 -7.30
C ASN A 293 13.12 6.37 -7.03
N GLY A 294 13.73 6.32 -5.84
CA GLY A 294 14.58 5.19 -5.43
C GLY A 294 15.83 4.99 -6.29
N PHE A 295 16.58 3.92 -6.03
CA PHE A 295 17.86 3.67 -6.73
C PHE A 295 17.62 3.21 -8.19
N PRO A 296 18.22 3.87 -9.20
CA PRO A 296 17.93 3.61 -10.61
C PRO A 296 18.35 2.20 -11.06
N VAL A 297 17.46 1.52 -11.79
CA VAL A 297 17.72 0.18 -12.34
C VAL A 297 18.92 0.20 -13.30
N ARG A 298 19.05 1.22 -14.15
CA ARG A 298 20.18 1.35 -15.08
C ARG A 298 21.52 1.42 -14.35
N LEU A 299 21.62 2.26 -13.31
CA LEU A 299 22.83 2.35 -12.50
C LEU A 299 23.09 1.05 -11.72
N ARG A 300 22.05 0.41 -11.17
CA ARG A 300 22.18 -0.88 -10.47
C ARG A 300 22.72 -1.97 -11.39
N ASN A 301 22.19 -2.08 -12.61
CA ASN A 301 22.65 -3.04 -13.60
C ASN A 301 24.10 -2.77 -14.00
N THR A 302 24.47 -1.50 -14.21
CA THR A 302 25.84 -1.09 -14.51
C THR A 302 26.81 -1.49 -13.40
N LEU A 303 26.49 -1.18 -12.13
CA LEU A 303 27.37 -1.46 -10.99
C LEU A 303 27.51 -2.97 -10.71
N ASN A 304 26.44 -3.75 -10.90
CA ASN A 304 26.47 -5.21 -10.73
C ASN A 304 27.48 -5.90 -11.67
N LEU A 305 27.76 -5.31 -12.83
CA LEU A 305 28.71 -5.86 -13.80
C LEU A 305 30.19 -5.69 -13.39
N PHE A 306 30.48 -4.89 -12.36
CA PHE A 306 31.82 -4.76 -11.79
C PHE A 306 32.05 -5.69 -10.58
N ASN A 307 30.98 -6.23 -9.99
CA ASN A 307 31.04 -7.01 -8.75
C ASN A 307 31.28 -8.53 -8.93
N GLY A 308 31.51 -9.04 -10.15
CA GLY A 308 31.75 -10.48 -10.32
C GLY A 308 32.19 -10.96 -11.70
N ASN A 309 33.21 -11.80 -11.69
CA ASN A 309 33.70 -12.69 -12.75
C ASN A 309 32.61 -13.20 -13.71
N GLY A 310 33.00 -13.32 -14.99
CA GLY A 310 32.14 -13.56 -16.13
C GLY A 310 31.13 -14.69 -15.98
N ASN A 311 29.86 -14.36 -16.15
CA ASN A 311 28.92 -15.17 -16.92
C ASN A 311 27.71 -14.34 -17.37
N VAL A 312 27.91 -13.49 -18.38
CA VAL A 312 26.82 -12.77 -19.07
C VAL A 312 26.02 -13.74 -19.98
N ASN A 313 26.46 -14.99 -20.18
CA ASN A 313 25.82 -15.96 -21.06
C ASN A 313 24.92 -17.00 -20.37
N ALA A 314 24.73 -16.96 -19.05
CA ALA A 314 23.84 -17.90 -18.36
C ALA A 314 22.35 -17.50 -18.39
N ASN A 315 22.02 -16.24 -18.73
CA ASN A 315 20.63 -15.76 -18.84
C ASN A 315 20.10 -15.67 -20.28
N LEU A 316 20.92 -16.04 -21.28
CA LEU A 316 20.52 -16.09 -22.70
C LEU A 316 20.24 -17.52 -23.21
N ASN A 317 20.47 -18.55 -22.39
CA ASN A 317 20.39 -19.97 -22.80
C ASN A 317 19.43 -20.81 -21.94
N LEU A 318 18.24 -20.30 -21.63
CA LEU A 318 17.14 -21.15 -21.15
C LEU A 318 16.15 -21.59 -22.25
N ASN A 319 16.42 -21.25 -23.52
CA ASN A 319 15.49 -21.50 -24.65
C ASN A 319 16.03 -22.43 -25.75
N ALA A 320 16.98 -23.31 -25.46
CA ALA A 320 17.46 -24.27 -26.45
C ALA A 320 17.76 -25.63 -25.83
N ASN A 321 16.71 -26.39 -25.53
CA ASN A 321 16.71 -27.86 -25.65
C ASN A 321 15.30 -28.43 -25.49
N LEU A 322 14.48 -28.25 -26.53
CA LEU A 322 13.49 -29.24 -26.93
C LEU A 322 13.58 -29.35 -28.44
N ASN A 323 14.38 -30.32 -28.89
CA ASN A 323 14.51 -30.69 -30.27
C ASN A 323 13.50 -31.80 -30.55
N VAL A 324 12.38 -31.49 -31.21
CA VAL A 324 11.68 -32.41 -32.11
C VAL A 324 11.17 -31.60 -33.29
N ASN A 325 11.68 -31.97 -34.47
CA ASN A 325 11.29 -31.49 -35.79
C ASN A 325 9.78 -31.59 -36.01
N ASP A 326 9.16 -30.55 -36.56
CA ASP A 326 8.60 -30.61 -37.91
C ASP A 326 8.13 -29.24 -38.40
N ASN A 327 8.48 -28.95 -39.65
CA ASN A 327 8.25 -27.71 -40.37
C ASN A 327 6.75 -27.40 -40.53
N VAL A 328 6.29 -26.22 -40.09
CA VAL A 328 5.20 -25.50 -40.78
C VAL A 328 5.49 -23.99 -40.81
N ASN A 329 5.31 -23.45 -42.00
CA ASN A 329 5.74 -22.16 -42.55
C ASN A 329 5.25 -20.91 -41.80
N LEU A 330 6.09 -19.87 -41.82
CA LEU A 330 5.81 -18.52 -41.35
C LEU A 330 4.63 -17.87 -42.10
N SER A 331 3.79 -17.16 -41.35
CA SER A 331 3.18 -15.92 -41.83
C SER A 331 3.35 -14.85 -40.76
N LEU A 332 4.15 -13.85 -41.12
CA LEU A 332 4.46 -12.64 -40.37
C LEU A 332 3.23 -11.75 -40.27
N ASP A 333 2.77 -11.43 -39.05
CA ASP A 333 2.17 -10.13 -38.77
C ASP A 333 2.53 -9.72 -37.34
N GLY A 334 3.32 -8.65 -37.25
CA GLY A 334 4.05 -8.25 -36.06
C GLY A 334 3.22 -7.45 -35.07
N GLY A 335 3.27 -7.87 -33.82
CA GLY A 335 3.04 -7.06 -32.65
C GLY A 335 3.89 -7.66 -31.53
N ASP A 336 4.86 -6.90 -31.02
CA ASP A 336 5.70 -7.28 -29.89
C ASP A 336 4.80 -7.52 -28.66
N GLY A 337 4.36 -8.76 -28.51
CA GLY A 337 3.71 -9.26 -27.32
C GLY A 337 4.78 -9.55 -26.27
N ASP A 338 4.58 -9.00 -25.07
CA ASP A 338 5.34 -9.31 -23.86
C ASP A 338 5.56 -10.84 -23.75
N ALA A 339 6.80 -11.29 -23.98
CA ALA A 339 7.18 -12.70 -23.98
C ALA A 339 6.78 -13.42 -22.68
N SER A 340 6.55 -12.68 -21.59
CA SER A 340 6.09 -13.18 -20.29
C SER A 340 4.65 -13.69 -20.26
N LEU A 341 3.75 -13.25 -21.15
CA LEU A 341 2.34 -13.67 -21.14
C LEU A 341 2.09 -14.96 -21.93
N SER A 342 3.02 -15.32 -22.85
CA SER A 342 2.95 -16.56 -23.64
C SER A 342 2.94 -17.82 -22.77
N ALA A 343 3.54 -17.77 -21.58
CA ALA A 343 3.62 -18.86 -20.61
C ALA A 343 2.27 -19.25 -20.00
N PHE A 344 1.25 -18.39 -20.10
CA PHE A 344 -0.09 -18.64 -19.52
C PHE A 344 -1.15 -18.94 -20.59
N HIS A 345 -0.72 -19.32 -21.79
CA HIS A 345 -1.61 -19.67 -22.89
C HIS A 345 -2.37 -20.97 -22.60
N PHE A 346 -3.66 -20.99 -22.86
CA PHE A 346 -4.50 -22.18 -22.82
C PHE A 346 -5.36 -22.27 -24.08
N GLN A 347 -5.77 -23.49 -24.42
CA GLN A 347 -6.63 -23.73 -25.57
C GLN A 347 -8.10 -23.61 -25.14
N PRO A 348 -8.91 -22.65 -25.64
CA PRO A 348 -10.30 -22.47 -25.20
C PRO A 348 -11.16 -23.72 -25.31
N LYS A 349 -10.90 -24.59 -26.29
CA LYS A 349 -11.58 -25.89 -26.46
C LYS A 349 -11.43 -26.83 -25.27
N ASN A 350 -10.37 -26.68 -24.48
CA ASN A 350 -10.11 -27.50 -23.29
C ASN A 350 -10.85 -26.99 -22.04
N LEU A 351 -11.44 -25.79 -22.08
CA LEU A 351 -12.24 -25.27 -20.99
C LEU A 351 -13.60 -25.99 -20.91
N PRO A 352 -14.17 -26.15 -19.70
CA PRO A 352 -15.50 -26.72 -19.53
C PRO A 352 -16.58 -25.72 -19.95
N ILE A 353 -17.82 -26.21 -19.98
CA ILE A 353 -19.00 -25.41 -20.27
C ILE A 353 -19.08 -24.17 -19.36
N GLY A 354 -19.60 -23.08 -19.91
CA GLY A 354 -19.68 -21.77 -19.29
C GLY A 354 -18.37 -20.99 -19.41
N LEU A 355 -17.24 -21.57 -19.00
CA LEU A 355 -15.94 -20.89 -19.08
C LEU A 355 -15.50 -20.71 -20.53
N ARG A 356 -15.67 -21.73 -21.37
CA ARG A 356 -15.36 -21.65 -22.80
C ARG A 356 -16.24 -20.61 -23.50
N GLU A 357 -17.55 -20.67 -23.27
CA GLU A 357 -18.53 -19.78 -23.92
C GLU A 357 -18.39 -18.32 -23.45
N SER A 358 -17.85 -18.10 -22.24
CA SER A 358 -17.49 -16.76 -21.75
C SER A 358 -16.48 -16.04 -22.65
N LEU A 359 -15.63 -16.80 -23.35
CA LEU A 359 -14.56 -16.29 -24.24
C LEU A 359 -15.01 -16.11 -25.69
N VAL A 360 -16.21 -16.57 -26.06
CA VAL A 360 -16.71 -16.42 -27.43
C VAL A 360 -16.81 -14.94 -27.78
N GLY A 361 -16.16 -14.57 -28.89
CA GLY A 361 -16.11 -13.20 -29.39
C GLY A 361 -15.17 -12.25 -28.62
N VAL A 362 -14.40 -12.77 -27.67
CA VAL A 362 -13.35 -12.04 -26.95
C VAL A 362 -12.00 -12.27 -27.65
N PRO A 363 -11.19 -11.22 -27.90
CA PRO A 363 -9.81 -11.37 -28.37
C PRO A 363 -8.97 -12.25 -27.42
N GLU A 364 -8.07 -13.05 -27.97
CA GLU A 364 -7.25 -14.01 -27.20
C GLU A 364 -6.44 -13.33 -26.08
N SER A 365 -5.89 -12.14 -26.35
CA SER A 365 -5.16 -11.33 -25.39
C SER A 365 -5.99 -10.88 -24.17
N MET A 366 -7.32 -10.97 -24.24
CA MET A 366 -8.25 -10.63 -23.16
C MET A 366 -8.89 -11.85 -22.49
N HIS A 367 -8.53 -13.08 -22.90
CA HIS A 367 -9.15 -14.29 -22.36
C HIS A 367 -8.89 -14.48 -20.87
N MET A 368 -7.64 -14.30 -20.42
CA MET A 368 -7.28 -14.46 -19.00
C MET A 368 -7.99 -13.45 -18.08
N PRO A 369 -8.03 -12.13 -18.40
CA PRO A 369 -8.86 -11.16 -17.70
C PRO A 369 -10.34 -11.56 -17.59
N VAL A 370 -10.93 -12.09 -18.66
CA VAL A 370 -12.33 -12.54 -18.65
C VAL A 370 -12.51 -13.74 -17.72
N LEU A 371 -11.63 -14.75 -17.80
CA LEU A 371 -11.67 -15.91 -16.90
C LEU A 371 -11.55 -15.49 -15.42
N CYS A 372 -10.56 -14.65 -15.10
CA CYS A 372 -10.36 -14.14 -13.74
C CYS A 372 -11.57 -13.34 -13.24
N GLY A 373 -12.33 -12.71 -14.14
CA GLY A 373 -13.57 -12.00 -13.81
C GLY A 373 -14.78 -12.90 -13.57
N VAL A 374 -14.91 -14.03 -14.29
CA VAL A 374 -16.07 -14.93 -14.13
C VAL A 374 -15.90 -15.97 -13.03
N LEU A 375 -14.67 -16.35 -12.69
CA LEU A 375 -14.41 -17.38 -11.68
C LEU A 375 -15.01 -17.07 -10.29
N PRO A 376 -14.97 -15.83 -9.76
CA PRO A 376 -15.60 -15.51 -8.48
C PRO A 376 -17.12 -15.69 -8.45
N ILE A 377 -17.83 -15.35 -9.54
CA ILE A 377 -19.29 -15.57 -9.61
C ILE A 377 -19.63 -17.05 -9.81
N ALA A 378 -18.84 -17.79 -10.58
CA ALA A 378 -18.97 -19.25 -10.66
C ALA A 378 -18.79 -19.90 -9.28
N ALA A 379 -17.76 -19.49 -8.53
CA ALA A 379 -17.54 -19.93 -7.16
C ALA A 379 -18.70 -19.56 -6.21
N ALA A 380 -19.34 -18.40 -6.42
CA ALA A 380 -20.52 -18.01 -5.66
C ALA A 380 -21.72 -18.94 -5.93
N TYR A 381 -21.89 -19.43 -7.17
CA TYR A 381 -22.95 -20.41 -7.46
C TYR A 381 -22.73 -21.78 -6.80
N ALA A 382 -21.47 -22.21 -6.65
CA ALA A 382 -21.11 -23.45 -5.95
C ALA A 382 -20.89 -23.25 -4.43
N ASP A 383 -21.77 -22.48 -3.78
CA ASP A 383 -21.58 -22.04 -2.40
C ASP A 383 -21.84 -23.11 -1.32
N GLN A 384 -22.50 -24.20 -1.68
CA GLN A 384 -22.72 -25.37 -0.82
C GLN A 384 -21.64 -26.44 -0.96
N VAL A 385 -20.59 -26.18 -1.76
CA VAL A 385 -19.46 -27.10 -1.92
C VAL A 385 -18.39 -26.85 -0.87
N GLU A 386 -17.94 -27.95 -0.28
CA GLU A 386 -16.77 -28.04 0.59
C GLU A 386 -15.74 -28.99 -0.02
N THR A 387 -14.46 -28.77 0.24
CA THR A 387 -13.40 -29.64 -0.29
C THR A 387 -12.20 -29.69 0.65
N THR A 388 -11.55 -30.84 0.77
CA THR A 388 -10.34 -30.98 1.61
C THR A 388 -9.10 -30.50 0.85
N TYR A 389 -8.39 -29.52 1.41
CA TYR A 389 -7.16 -28.97 0.87
C TYR A 389 -5.92 -29.78 1.26
N CYS A 390 -4.74 -29.43 0.72
CA CYS A 390 -3.51 -30.22 0.92
C CYS A 390 -2.96 -30.19 2.36
N ASP A 391 -3.39 -29.24 3.18
CA ASP A 391 -3.10 -29.19 4.62
C ASP A 391 -4.08 -30.01 5.48
N GLY A 392 -5.05 -30.68 4.86
CA GLY A 392 -6.09 -31.47 5.53
C GLY A 392 -7.31 -30.66 5.98
N ASN A 393 -7.31 -29.33 5.86
CA ASN A 393 -8.44 -28.50 6.24
C ASN A 393 -9.55 -28.51 5.19
N VAL A 394 -10.79 -28.34 5.64
CA VAL A 394 -11.95 -28.17 4.76
C VAL A 394 -12.05 -26.73 4.30
N HIS A 395 -12.13 -26.54 2.98
CA HIS A 395 -12.17 -25.25 2.32
C HIS A 395 -13.50 -25.05 1.60
N HIS A 396 -13.97 -23.81 1.61
CA HIS A 396 -15.03 -23.31 0.73
C HIS A 396 -14.43 -22.60 -0.49
N LEU A 397 -15.27 -22.32 -1.49
CA LEU A 397 -14.89 -21.66 -2.74
C LEU A 397 -14.93 -20.12 -2.62
N GLY A 398 -14.13 -19.56 -1.70
CA GLY A 398 -13.92 -18.13 -1.58
C GLY A 398 -12.99 -17.60 -2.67
N LEU A 399 -13.48 -16.73 -3.56
CA LEU A 399 -12.67 -16.12 -4.62
C LEU A 399 -12.99 -14.63 -4.77
N MET A 400 -11.93 -13.85 -4.96
CA MET A 400 -12.01 -12.40 -5.19
C MET A 400 -11.06 -12.04 -6.33
N SER A 401 -11.49 -11.17 -7.25
CA SER A 401 -10.64 -10.75 -8.36
C SER A 401 -10.66 -9.26 -8.64
N ILE A 402 -9.51 -8.77 -9.10
CA ILE A 402 -9.34 -7.41 -9.62
C ILE A 402 -8.79 -7.50 -11.03
N ILE A 403 -9.54 -6.95 -11.99
CA ILE A 403 -9.08 -6.79 -13.37
C ILE A 403 -8.62 -5.34 -13.55
N ARG A 404 -7.30 -5.16 -13.66
CA ARG A 404 -6.68 -3.85 -13.83
C ARG A 404 -6.37 -3.56 -15.30
N GLY A 405 -6.49 -2.31 -15.70
CA GLY A 405 -6.08 -1.86 -17.03
C GLY A 405 -6.19 -0.35 -17.16
N GLU A 406 -5.47 0.23 -18.12
CA GLU A 406 -5.52 1.66 -18.40
C GLU A 406 -6.92 2.14 -18.76
N GLN A 407 -7.14 3.45 -18.74
CA GLN A 407 -8.41 4.00 -19.24
C GLN A 407 -8.63 3.58 -20.70
N ALA A 408 -9.89 3.34 -21.08
CA ALA A 408 -10.26 2.85 -22.41
C ALA A 408 -9.65 1.49 -22.85
N SER A 409 -9.10 0.68 -21.94
CA SER A 409 -8.55 -0.67 -22.25
C SER A 409 -9.61 -1.77 -22.49
N ASN A 410 -10.86 -1.42 -22.78
CA ASN A 410 -11.97 -2.37 -22.99
C ASN A 410 -12.29 -3.31 -21.80
N LYS A 411 -12.04 -2.88 -20.55
CA LYS A 411 -12.39 -3.64 -19.32
C LYS A 411 -13.86 -4.10 -19.27
N SER A 412 -14.76 -3.39 -19.97
CA SER A 412 -16.19 -3.73 -20.08
C SER A 412 -16.44 -5.11 -20.70
N VAL A 413 -15.48 -5.70 -21.43
CA VAL A 413 -15.61 -7.08 -21.94
C VAL A 413 -15.80 -8.09 -20.80
N VAL A 414 -15.17 -7.85 -19.65
CA VAL A 414 -15.33 -8.68 -18.45
C VAL A 414 -16.74 -8.52 -17.88
N LYS A 415 -17.24 -7.27 -17.82
CA LYS A 415 -18.63 -7.00 -17.41
C LYS A 415 -19.62 -7.77 -18.29
N ASN A 416 -19.45 -7.71 -19.61
CA ASN A 416 -20.32 -8.42 -20.54
C ASN A 416 -20.31 -9.95 -20.33
N ALA A 417 -19.22 -10.54 -19.83
CA ALA A 417 -19.19 -11.95 -19.44
C ALA A 417 -19.92 -12.16 -18.11
N VAL A 418 -19.56 -11.40 -17.07
CA VAL A 418 -20.17 -11.51 -15.73
C VAL A 418 -21.68 -11.28 -15.76
N ASP A 419 -22.18 -10.33 -16.56
CA ASP A 419 -23.61 -10.05 -16.70
C ASP A 419 -24.40 -11.28 -17.16
N VAL A 420 -23.84 -12.11 -18.05
CA VAL A 420 -24.51 -13.35 -18.49
C VAL A 420 -24.56 -14.37 -17.36
N TRP A 421 -23.45 -14.57 -16.65
CA TRP A 421 -23.42 -15.45 -15.48
C TRP A 421 -24.40 -15.01 -14.39
N LYS A 422 -24.59 -13.69 -14.23
CA LYS A 422 -25.36 -13.09 -13.15
C LYS A 422 -26.88 -13.19 -13.30
N ARG A 423 -27.39 -13.51 -14.49
CA ARG A 423 -28.84 -13.48 -14.80
C ARG A 423 -29.71 -14.23 -13.81
N GLN A 424 -29.38 -15.48 -13.46
CA GLN A 424 -30.19 -16.24 -12.49
C GLN A 424 -30.22 -15.59 -11.10
N PHE A 425 -29.11 -14.96 -10.66
CA PHE A 425 -29.15 -14.21 -9.41
C PHE A 425 -30.01 -12.96 -9.54
N ASP A 426 -29.94 -12.24 -10.67
CA ASP A 426 -30.73 -11.04 -10.88
C ASP A 426 -32.23 -11.32 -10.88
N ASP A 427 -32.66 -12.40 -11.52
CA ASP A 427 -34.08 -12.80 -11.57
C ASP A 427 -34.61 -13.11 -10.15
N GLU A 428 -33.84 -13.86 -9.35
CA GLU A 428 -34.20 -14.20 -7.97
C GLU A 428 -34.17 -12.99 -7.02
N ASP A 429 -33.11 -12.20 -7.11
CA ASP A 429 -32.92 -11.00 -6.30
C ASP A 429 -33.98 -9.93 -6.63
N MET A 430 -34.41 -9.83 -7.89
CA MET A 430 -35.48 -8.92 -8.30
C MET A 430 -36.78 -9.26 -7.57
N LEU A 431 -37.17 -10.53 -7.52
CA LEU A 431 -38.36 -10.99 -6.79
C LEU A 431 -38.21 -10.79 -5.27
N ALA A 432 -37.01 -11.00 -4.73
CA ALA A 432 -36.70 -10.71 -3.32
C ALA A 432 -36.81 -9.22 -2.99
N ARG A 433 -36.30 -8.35 -3.87
CA ARG A 433 -36.34 -6.89 -3.72
C ARG A 433 -37.76 -6.34 -3.84
N GLN A 434 -38.58 -6.87 -4.76
CA GLN A 434 -40.01 -6.54 -4.85
C GLN A 434 -40.75 -6.87 -3.55
N ARG A 435 -40.46 -8.03 -2.92
CA ARG A 435 -41.02 -8.39 -1.60
C ARG A 435 -40.60 -7.41 -0.50
N GLU A 436 -39.33 -6.98 -0.48
CA GLU A 436 -38.86 -5.94 0.44
C GLU A 436 -39.53 -4.58 0.21
N GLU A 437 -39.73 -4.19 -1.04
CA GLU A 437 -40.36 -2.92 -1.41
C GLU A 437 -41.84 -2.89 -1.03
N ALA A 438 -42.60 -3.95 -1.37
CA ALA A 438 -44.00 -4.11 -0.96
C ALA A 438 -44.15 -4.14 0.57
N TRP A 439 -43.16 -4.67 1.31
CA TRP A 439 -43.15 -4.55 2.77
C TRP A 439 -42.87 -3.13 3.25
N LYS A 440 -41.90 -2.41 2.65
CA LYS A 440 -41.59 -1.02 2.99
C LYS A 440 -42.81 -0.11 2.76
N GLU A 441 -43.55 -0.31 1.68
CA GLU A 441 -44.78 0.43 1.39
C GLU A 441 -45.88 0.16 2.42
N ARG A 442 -46.15 -1.11 2.73
CA ARG A 442 -47.10 -1.49 3.81
C ARG A 442 -46.71 -0.90 5.16
N LYS A 443 -45.41 -0.86 5.48
CA LYS A 443 -44.90 -0.27 6.72
C LYS A 443 -45.05 1.26 6.75
N LYS A 444 -44.89 1.95 5.62
CA LYS A 444 -45.09 3.42 5.52
C LYS A 444 -46.56 3.81 5.63
N GLY A 445 -47.48 3.01 5.06
CA GLY A 445 -48.92 3.27 5.08
C GLY A 445 -49.64 2.94 6.38
N ARG A 446 -48.93 2.49 7.42
CA ARG A 446 -49.53 2.03 8.69
C ARG A 446 -50.07 3.19 9.53
N LYS A 447 -51.18 2.96 10.22
CA LYS A 447 -51.67 3.87 11.28
C LYS A 447 -50.82 3.68 12.55
N ALA A 448 -50.73 4.71 13.40
CA ALA A 448 -49.87 4.70 14.59
C ALA A 448 -50.14 3.52 15.56
N ASN A 449 -51.37 3.00 15.57
CA ASN A 449 -51.80 1.92 16.47
C ASN A 449 -51.70 0.51 15.85
N GLU A 450 -51.24 0.38 14.60
CA GLU A 450 -51.10 -0.92 13.93
C GLU A 450 -49.72 -1.51 14.15
N LYS A 451 -49.68 -2.80 14.55
CA LYS A 451 -48.43 -3.56 14.70
C LYS A 451 -47.68 -3.55 13.37
N ALA A 452 -46.40 -3.17 13.42
CA ALA A 452 -45.59 -3.13 12.21
C ALA A 452 -45.49 -4.55 11.59
N PRO A 453 -45.61 -4.68 10.26
CA PRO A 453 -45.43 -5.97 9.61
C PRO A 453 -44.00 -6.48 9.84
N GLU A 454 -43.84 -7.79 10.03
CA GLU A 454 -42.54 -8.42 10.22
C GLU A 454 -41.63 -8.19 9.01
N ASP A 455 -40.35 -7.91 9.25
CA ASP A 455 -39.35 -7.63 8.22
C ASP A 455 -39.11 -8.90 7.37
N PRO A 456 -39.29 -8.85 6.04
CA PRO A 456 -39.12 -10.02 5.21
C PRO A 456 -37.64 -10.43 5.15
N LYS A 457 -37.35 -11.61 5.69
CA LYS A 457 -36.01 -12.22 5.64
C LYS A 457 -35.75 -12.84 4.26
N VAL A 458 -35.59 -11.99 3.25
CA VAL A 458 -35.35 -12.45 1.87
C VAL A 458 -33.86 -12.64 1.59
N LEU A 459 -33.57 -13.66 0.80
CA LEU A 459 -32.26 -13.91 0.22
C LEU A 459 -32.03 -12.93 -0.94
N ILE A 460 -30.99 -12.10 -0.82
CA ILE A 460 -30.49 -11.22 -1.89
C ILE A 460 -29.00 -11.50 -2.00
N ARG A 461 -28.58 -12.10 -3.10
CA ARG A 461 -27.21 -12.61 -3.28
C ARG A 461 -26.31 -11.65 -4.03
N VAL A 462 -26.84 -10.79 -4.89
CA VAL A 462 -26.11 -9.73 -5.56
C VAL A 462 -26.32 -8.42 -4.80
N VAL A 463 -25.23 -7.88 -4.28
CA VAL A 463 -25.22 -6.58 -3.62
C VAL A 463 -24.31 -5.61 -4.37
N PRO A 464 -24.62 -4.31 -4.36
CA PRO A 464 -23.70 -3.33 -4.92
C PRO A 464 -22.48 -3.17 -4.01
N VAL A 465 -21.32 -2.90 -4.58
CA VAL A 465 -20.08 -2.64 -3.81
C VAL A 465 -20.21 -1.47 -2.81
N THR A 466 -21.19 -0.59 -3.05
CA THR A 466 -21.53 0.59 -2.25
C THR A 466 -22.40 0.28 -1.02
N VAL A 467 -22.85 -0.97 -0.83
CA VAL A 467 -23.71 -1.39 0.30
C VAL A 467 -23.11 -1.01 1.66
N SER A 468 -23.87 -0.42 2.58
CA SER A 468 -23.35 -0.09 3.92
C SER A 468 -23.04 -1.34 4.75
N CYS A 469 -22.13 -1.25 5.73
CA CYS A 469 -21.77 -2.40 6.58
C CYS A 469 -22.99 -2.98 7.31
N SER A 470 -23.86 -2.14 7.88
CA SER A 470 -25.08 -2.61 8.56
C SER A 470 -26.05 -3.32 7.58
N THR A 471 -26.24 -2.77 6.37
CA THR A 471 -27.05 -3.46 5.34
C THR A 471 -26.40 -4.77 4.92
N LEU A 472 -25.08 -4.80 4.74
CA LEU A 472 -24.34 -6.00 4.37
C LEU A 472 -24.42 -7.08 5.44
N LEU A 473 -24.37 -6.72 6.73
CA LEU A 473 -24.59 -7.63 7.85
C LEU A 473 -26.00 -8.25 7.80
N LYS A 474 -27.03 -7.44 7.56
CA LYS A 474 -28.41 -7.93 7.36
C LYS A 474 -28.48 -8.90 6.18
N ARG A 475 -27.78 -8.59 5.08
CA ARG A 475 -27.72 -9.47 3.89
C ARG A 475 -27.05 -10.80 4.22
N PHE A 476 -25.94 -10.81 4.95
CA PHE A 476 -25.28 -12.06 5.37
C PHE A 476 -26.18 -12.92 6.27
N LYS A 477 -26.87 -12.31 7.24
CA LYS A 477 -27.82 -13.04 8.10
C LYS A 477 -28.94 -13.69 7.30
N ASN A 478 -29.54 -12.92 6.40
CA ASN A 478 -30.61 -13.43 5.54
C ASN A 478 -30.10 -14.42 4.48
N ALA A 479 -28.80 -14.41 4.17
CA ALA A 479 -28.19 -15.34 3.25
C ALA A 479 -28.05 -16.75 3.82
N GLN A 480 -28.07 -16.92 5.15
CA GLN A 480 -28.05 -18.23 5.82
C GLN A 480 -26.91 -19.15 5.33
N GLY A 481 -25.72 -18.57 5.12
CA GLY A 481 -24.53 -19.31 4.65
C GLY A 481 -24.38 -19.38 3.13
N HIS A 482 -25.37 -18.91 2.36
CA HIS A 482 -25.20 -18.71 0.91
C HIS A 482 -24.18 -17.59 0.62
N THR A 483 -23.40 -17.78 -0.44
CA THR A 483 -22.36 -16.83 -0.82
C THR A 483 -23.01 -15.62 -1.50
N ILE A 484 -22.77 -14.43 -0.96
CA ILE A 484 -23.08 -13.15 -1.60
C ILE A 484 -22.04 -12.85 -2.67
N TYR A 485 -22.42 -12.13 -3.71
CA TYR A 485 -21.58 -11.68 -4.81
C TYR A 485 -21.71 -10.17 -5.07
N SER A 486 -20.59 -9.54 -5.44
CA SER A 486 -20.57 -8.17 -5.93
C SER A 486 -19.74 -8.03 -7.21
N PHE A 487 -20.23 -7.21 -8.13
CA PHE A 487 -19.45 -6.72 -9.26
C PHE A 487 -19.28 -5.20 -9.15
N GLY A 488 -18.03 -4.73 -9.27
CA GLY A 488 -17.70 -3.30 -9.25
C GLY A 488 -17.01 -2.88 -10.54
N GLU A 489 -17.59 -1.93 -11.28
CA GLU A 489 -16.98 -1.41 -12.52
C GLU A 489 -15.80 -0.46 -12.26
N GLU A 490 -15.70 0.08 -11.05
CA GLU A 490 -14.60 0.94 -10.65
C GLU A 490 -14.15 0.61 -9.23
N LEU A 491 -12.91 0.16 -9.10
CA LEU A 491 -12.25 -0.09 -7.83
C LEU A 491 -12.22 1.17 -6.94
N ASP A 492 -12.17 2.36 -7.54
CA ASP A 492 -12.18 3.63 -6.81
C ASP A 492 -13.49 3.87 -6.03
N THR A 493 -14.58 3.24 -6.45
CA THR A 493 -15.89 3.29 -5.78
C THR A 493 -15.83 2.68 -4.38
N LEU A 494 -14.99 1.66 -4.17
CA LEU A 494 -14.72 1.14 -2.83
C LEU A 494 -14.15 2.21 -1.91
N ARG A 495 -13.25 3.06 -2.41
CA ARG A 495 -12.68 4.13 -1.58
C ARG A 495 -13.71 5.19 -1.26
N LYS A 496 -14.48 5.64 -2.26
CA LYS A 496 -15.43 6.77 -2.13
C LYS A 496 -16.57 6.46 -1.15
N THR A 497 -17.09 5.23 -1.16
CA THR A 497 -18.21 4.83 -0.30
C THR A 497 -17.82 4.57 1.16
N ASN A 498 -16.52 4.57 1.47
CA ASN A 498 -15.98 4.35 2.82
C ASN A 498 -15.48 5.65 3.48
N GLY A 499 -15.86 6.83 2.97
CA GLY A 499 -15.34 8.15 3.38
C GLY A 499 -15.73 8.65 4.78
N ALA A 500 -16.60 7.94 5.50
CA ALA A 500 -17.04 8.32 6.86
C ALA A 500 -16.61 7.25 7.88
N GLY A 501 -15.37 7.32 8.39
CA GLY A 501 -14.92 6.63 9.61
C GLY A 501 -14.91 5.09 9.64
N SER A 502 -15.47 4.41 8.65
CA SER A 502 -15.66 2.94 8.57
C SER A 502 -14.66 2.27 7.61
N TRP A 503 -13.44 2.81 7.49
CA TRP A 503 -12.46 2.32 6.51
C TRP A 503 -11.86 0.96 6.91
N SER A 504 -11.83 0.60 8.20
CA SER A 504 -11.35 -0.70 8.68
C SER A 504 -12.32 -1.85 8.33
N SER A 505 -13.63 -1.65 8.50
CA SER A 505 -14.58 -2.77 8.54
C SER A 505 -14.73 -3.54 7.23
N LYS A 506 -14.65 -2.90 6.05
CA LYS A 506 -14.88 -3.62 4.77
C LYS A 506 -13.68 -4.42 4.28
N TYR A 507 -12.46 -3.92 4.45
CA TYR A 507 -11.27 -4.70 4.11
C TYR A 507 -11.14 -5.92 5.02
N ASP A 508 -11.56 -5.80 6.29
CA ASP A 508 -11.69 -6.93 7.20
C ASP A 508 -12.66 -7.98 6.65
N ILE A 509 -13.86 -7.57 6.22
CA ILE A 509 -14.83 -8.46 5.56
C ILE A 509 -14.19 -9.17 4.36
N TYR A 510 -13.47 -8.47 3.50
CA TYR A 510 -12.81 -9.11 2.33
C TYR A 510 -11.71 -10.10 2.72
N ARG A 511 -10.95 -9.82 3.79
CA ARG A 511 -9.96 -10.78 4.30
C ARG A 511 -10.64 -12.03 4.87
N LEU A 512 -11.70 -11.82 5.65
CA LEU A 512 -12.47 -12.88 6.29
C LEU A 512 -13.25 -13.71 5.26
N SER A 513 -13.67 -13.11 4.15
CA SER A 513 -14.42 -13.83 3.10
C SER A 513 -13.63 -14.92 2.42
N PHE A 514 -12.30 -14.81 2.38
CA PHE A 514 -11.44 -15.80 1.75
C PHE A 514 -11.47 -17.17 2.45
N ASP A 515 -11.70 -17.21 3.78
CA ASP A 515 -11.73 -18.44 4.58
C ASP A 515 -13.06 -18.62 5.36
N ARG A 516 -14.11 -17.85 5.03
CA ARG A 516 -15.37 -17.78 5.79
C ARG A 516 -15.18 -17.50 7.29
N GLY A 517 -14.30 -16.56 7.59
CA GLY A 517 -14.07 -16.07 8.95
C GLY A 517 -15.30 -15.35 9.53
N GLU A 518 -15.31 -15.17 10.84
CA GLU A 518 -16.41 -14.51 11.55
C GLU A 518 -16.26 -12.99 11.50
N TRP A 519 -17.36 -12.31 11.17
CA TRP A 519 -17.46 -10.86 11.19
C TRP A 519 -18.79 -10.45 11.80
N GLY A 520 -18.79 -9.40 12.60
CA GLY A 520 -20.00 -8.91 13.23
C GLY A 520 -19.78 -7.59 13.93
N GLN A 521 -20.88 -7.00 14.36
CA GLN A 521 -20.88 -5.78 15.14
C GLN A 521 -22.14 -5.74 16.01
N ASP A 522 -22.00 -5.34 17.26
CA ASP A 522 -23.13 -5.08 18.15
C ASP A 522 -23.35 -3.57 18.25
N TYR A 523 -24.52 -3.12 17.83
CA TYR A 523 -24.97 -1.75 17.99
C TYR A 523 -25.91 -1.64 19.20
N ASN A 524 -25.75 -0.55 19.95
CA ASN A 524 -26.63 -0.22 21.08
C ASN A 524 -28.04 0.21 20.67
N SER A 525 -28.28 0.43 19.36
CA SER A 525 -29.58 0.86 18.84
C SER A 525 -30.33 -0.33 18.28
N ASP A 526 -31.56 -0.54 18.74
CA ASP A 526 -32.49 -1.55 18.19
C ASP A 526 -32.83 -1.34 16.70
N ALA A 527 -32.54 -0.15 16.16
CA ALA A 527 -32.76 0.18 14.76
C ALA A 527 -31.60 -0.24 13.85
N ALA A 528 -30.42 -0.53 14.40
CA ALA A 528 -29.24 -0.95 13.65
C ALA A 528 -29.07 -2.48 13.71
N GLU A 529 -28.65 -3.07 12.59
CA GLU A 529 -28.45 -4.52 12.52
C GLU A 529 -27.21 -4.94 13.36
N SER A 530 -27.43 -5.78 14.38
CA SER A 530 -26.39 -6.26 15.32
C SER A 530 -26.22 -7.77 15.27
N GLY A 531 -25.00 -8.29 15.28
CA GLY A 531 -24.72 -9.72 15.42
C GLY A 531 -23.48 -10.18 14.63
N VAL A 532 -23.22 -11.49 14.66
CA VAL A 532 -22.04 -12.13 14.05
C VAL A 532 -22.47 -13.10 12.95
N VAL A 533 -21.71 -13.13 11.85
CA VAL A 533 -21.92 -13.99 10.69
C VAL A 533 -20.59 -14.58 10.22
N ARG A 534 -20.64 -15.76 9.59
CA ARG A 534 -19.51 -16.27 8.80
C ARG A 534 -19.56 -15.63 7.42
N VAL A 535 -18.49 -14.97 7.00
CA VAL A 535 -18.46 -14.17 5.78
C VAL A 535 -18.37 -15.07 4.55
N ALA A 536 -19.49 -15.34 3.89
CA ALA A 536 -19.53 -15.98 2.56
C ALA A 536 -19.69 -14.90 1.48
N TYR A 537 -18.57 -14.39 0.94
CA TYR A 537 -18.60 -13.24 0.03
C TYR A 537 -17.52 -13.30 -1.05
N ASN A 538 -17.96 -13.40 -2.31
CA ASN A 538 -17.11 -13.33 -3.48
C ASN A 538 -17.34 -12.00 -4.21
N TRP A 539 -16.33 -11.52 -4.94
CA TRP A 539 -16.51 -10.31 -5.74
C TRP A 539 -15.49 -10.19 -6.87
N THR A 540 -15.87 -9.43 -7.88
CA THR A 540 -15.00 -9.05 -8.99
C THR A 540 -15.06 -7.54 -9.17
N MET A 541 -13.89 -6.91 -9.33
CA MET A 541 -13.79 -5.47 -9.53
C MET A 541 -12.91 -5.14 -10.72
N LEU A 542 -13.33 -4.13 -11.49
CA LEU A 542 -12.53 -3.53 -12.54
C LEU A 542 -11.85 -2.27 -11.99
N GLY A 543 -10.61 -2.01 -12.39
CA GLY A 543 -9.87 -0.85 -11.88
C GLY A 543 -8.80 -0.34 -12.82
N THR A 544 -8.34 0.89 -12.58
CA THR A 544 -7.10 1.40 -13.17
C THR A 544 -5.90 1.08 -12.28
N ASN A 545 -4.70 1.16 -12.83
CA ASN A 545 -3.46 1.04 -12.04
C ASN A 545 -3.43 2.06 -10.90
N GLY A 546 -3.89 3.29 -11.14
CA GLY A 546 -4.03 4.33 -10.11
C GLY A 546 -5.02 3.96 -9.00
N ALA A 547 -6.19 3.40 -9.34
CA ALA A 547 -7.16 2.96 -8.33
C ALA A 547 -6.63 1.78 -7.50
N MET A 548 -5.91 0.86 -8.14
CA MET A 548 -5.25 -0.27 -7.49
C MET A 548 -4.23 0.21 -6.45
N ARG A 549 -3.29 1.10 -6.84
CA ARG A 549 -2.31 1.70 -5.91
C ARG A 549 -2.96 2.44 -4.74
N LYS A 550 -4.12 3.07 -4.96
CA LYS A 550 -4.84 3.78 -3.90
C LYS A 550 -5.57 2.85 -2.92
N CYS A 551 -6.03 1.68 -3.37
CA CYS A 551 -6.73 0.71 -2.53
C CYS A 551 -5.77 -0.23 -1.81
N PHE A 552 -4.67 -0.62 -2.46
CA PHE A 552 -3.61 -1.47 -1.91
C PHE A 552 -2.42 -0.62 -1.49
N ARG A 553 -2.65 0.20 -0.46
CA ARG A 553 -1.56 0.84 0.29
C ARG A 553 -0.92 -0.18 1.23
N GLN A 554 0.21 0.21 1.80
CA GLN A 554 1.03 -0.53 2.75
C GLN A 554 0.22 -1.45 3.69
N ASP A 555 -0.72 -0.89 4.45
CA ASP A 555 -1.58 -1.62 5.40
C ASP A 555 -2.35 -2.80 4.79
N ASN A 556 -2.86 -2.66 3.55
CA ASN A 556 -3.66 -3.70 2.88
C ASN A 556 -2.80 -4.76 2.17
N ILE A 557 -1.51 -4.47 1.97
CA ILE A 557 -0.55 -5.43 1.47
C ILE A 557 -0.07 -6.29 2.64
N GLU A 558 0.31 -5.67 3.75
CA GLU A 558 0.81 -6.31 4.97
C GLU A 558 -0.26 -7.16 5.67
N ASN A 559 -1.49 -6.67 5.77
CA ASN A 559 -2.58 -7.38 6.44
C ASN A 559 -3.06 -8.65 5.71
N GLY A 560 -2.42 -8.95 4.58
CA GLY A 560 -2.55 -10.17 3.78
C GLY A 560 -3.69 -10.13 2.76
N LEU A 561 -4.43 -9.03 2.61
CA LEU A 561 -5.50 -8.96 1.60
C LEU A 561 -4.92 -9.10 0.17
N SER A 562 -3.76 -8.50 -0.10
CA SER A 562 -3.08 -8.60 -1.40
C SER A 562 -2.86 -10.05 -1.87
N SER A 563 -2.57 -10.97 -0.93
CA SER A 563 -2.34 -12.39 -1.22
C SER A 563 -3.61 -13.20 -1.52
N ARG A 564 -4.79 -12.65 -1.18
CA ARG A 564 -6.09 -13.32 -1.29
C ARG A 564 -6.85 -12.98 -2.58
N ILE A 565 -6.26 -12.13 -3.43
CA ILE A 565 -6.92 -11.60 -4.61
C ILE A 565 -6.25 -12.15 -5.87
N LEU A 566 -7.08 -12.64 -6.78
CA LEU A 566 -6.69 -12.96 -8.15
C LEU A 566 -6.62 -11.66 -8.95
N VAL A 567 -5.40 -11.24 -9.30
CA VAL A 567 -5.17 -10.03 -10.11
C VAL A 567 -4.98 -10.43 -11.56
N ALA A 568 -5.65 -9.76 -12.49
CA ALA A 568 -5.40 -9.89 -13.92
C ALA A 568 -5.23 -8.52 -14.57
N GLU A 569 -4.39 -8.45 -15.58
CA GLU A 569 -4.09 -7.22 -16.33
C GLU A 569 -4.70 -7.29 -17.72
N MET A 570 -5.46 -6.27 -18.11
CA MET A 570 -5.86 -6.08 -19.50
C MET A 570 -4.61 -5.84 -20.37
N PRO A 571 -4.58 -6.34 -21.61
CA PRO A 571 -3.48 -6.08 -22.52
C PRO A 571 -3.29 -4.57 -22.72
N ASP A 572 -2.04 -4.15 -22.89
CA ASP A 572 -1.75 -2.78 -23.28
C ASP A 572 -2.35 -2.51 -24.66
N ALA A 573 -3.21 -1.50 -24.73
CA ALA A 573 -3.89 -1.08 -25.94
C ALA A 573 -3.41 0.31 -26.40
N SER A 574 -2.33 0.83 -25.80
CA SER A 574 -1.73 2.11 -26.17
C SER A 574 -1.34 2.08 -27.65
N PHE A 575 -1.91 3.00 -28.43
CA PHE A 575 -1.70 3.10 -29.88
C PHE A 575 -2.11 1.85 -30.70
N ALA A 576 -2.71 0.84 -30.07
CA ALA A 576 -3.19 -0.36 -30.73
C ALA A 576 -4.49 -0.09 -31.51
N LYS A 577 -4.72 -0.86 -32.60
CA LYS A 577 -5.98 -0.80 -33.34
C LYS A 577 -7.14 -1.22 -32.43
N MET A 578 -8.31 -0.61 -32.64
CA MET A 578 -9.53 -0.98 -31.91
C MET A 578 -9.83 -2.48 -32.13
N PRO A 579 -9.91 -3.29 -31.06
CA PRO A 579 -10.18 -4.72 -31.20
C PRO A 579 -11.60 -4.96 -31.72
N LYS A 580 -11.76 -5.99 -32.55
CA LYS A 580 -13.06 -6.41 -33.08
C LYS A 580 -13.66 -7.49 -32.16
N PHE A 581 -14.70 -7.12 -31.43
CA PHE A 581 -15.48 -8.07 -30.64
C PHE A 581 -16.57 -8.71 -31.50
N ARG A 582 -16.85 -10.00 -31.26
CA ARG A 582 -18.05 -10.66 -31.77
C ARG A 582 -19.04 -10.82 -30.63
N LYS A 583 -20.34 -10.83 -30.94
CA LYS A 583 -21.37 -11.11 -29.94
C LYS A 583 -21.45 -12.62 -29.71
N ARG A 584 -21.72 -13.01 -28.47
CA ARG A 584 -22.15 -14.38 -28.14
C ARG A 584 -23.52 -14.64 -28.77
N SER A 585 -23.74 -15.88 -29.21
CA SER A 585 -25.05 -16.35 -29.66
C SER A 585 -25.95 -16.66 -28.46
N ALA A 586 -27.24 -16.88 -28.72
CA ALA A 586 -28.18 -17.33 -27.69
C ALA A 586 -27.78 -18.71 -27.11
N ASP A 587 -27.21 -19.59 -27.95
CA ASP A 587 -26.77 -20.93 -27.53
C ASP A 587 -25.52 -20.86 -26.61
N ASP A 588 -24.61 -19.92 -26.87
CA ASP A 588 -23.47 -19.64 -25.99
C ASP A 588 -23.96 -19.16 -24.61
N GLU A 589 -24.93 -18.25 -24.59
CA GLU A 589 -25.50 -17.75 -23.34
C GLU A 589 -26.30 -18.83 -22.60
N ALA A 590 -27.04 -19.69 -23.32
CA ALA A 590 -27.75 -20.83 -22.75
C ALA A 590 -26.78 -21.84 -22.12
N SER A 591 -25.64 -22.09 -22.74
CA SER A 591 -24.58 -22.93 -22.19
C SER A 591 -24.00 -22.37 -20.89
N ILE A 592 -23.85 -21.03 -20.79
CA ILE A 592 -23.48 -20.37 -19.53
C ILE A 592 -24.58 -20.57 -18.46
N GLN A 593 -25.86 -20.49 -18.82
CA GLN A 593 -26.94 -20.78 -17.87
C GLN A 593 -26.95 -22.24 -17.41
N GLU A 594 -26.65 -23.19 -18.30
CA GLU A 594 -26.50 -24.60 -17.94
C GLU A 594 -25.34 -24.80 -16.95
N ALA A 595 -24.20 -24.14 -17.19
CA ALA A 595 -23.06 -24.14 -16.29
C ALA A 595 -23.44 -23.62 -14.89
N VAL A 596 -24.21 -22.54 -14.81
CA VAL A 596 -24.74 -22.01 -13.55
C VAL A 596 -25.61 -23.04 -12.84
N THR A 597 -26.57 -23.65 -13.54
CA THR A 597 -27.45 -24.69 -12.97
C THR A 597 -26.66 -25.87 -12.42
N ARG A 598 -25.60 -26.29 -13.13
CA ARG A 598 -24.70 -27.37 -12.68
C ARG A 598 -23.97 -27.02 -11.39
N LEU A 599 -23.40 -25.82 -11.29
CA LEU A 599 -22.72 -25.37 -10.07
C LEU A 599 -23.65 -25.32 -8.87
N ARG A 600 -24.90 -24.87 -9.06
CA ARG A 600 -25.92 -24.78 -8.02
C ARG A 600 -26.39 -26.15 -7.51
N ALA A 601 -26.35 -27.16 -8.36
CA ALA A 601 -26.71 -28.53 -8.00
C ALA A 601 -25.62 -29.23 -7.16
N CYS A 602 -24.39 -28.71 -7.15
CA CYS A 602 -23.28 -29.27 -6.38
C CYS A 602 -23.38 -28.86 -4.90
N SER A 603 -23.31 -29.83 -3.99
CA SER A 603 -23.32 -29.57 -2.54
C SER A 603 -22.58 -30.67 -1.76
N GLY A 604 -22.17 -30.34 -0.54
CA GLY A 604 -21.46 -31.25 0.36
C GLY A 604 -19.96 -31.31 0.10
N LEU A 605 -19.31 -32.29 0.73
CA LEU A 605 -17.87 -32.49 0.63
C LEU A 605 -17.52 -33.20 -0.69
N ILE A 606 -16.81 -32.49 -1.56
CA ILE A 606 -16.32 -33.00 -2.85
C ILE A 606 -14.82 -33.25 -2.74
N ASP A 607 -14.46 -34.53 -2.79
CA ASP A 607 -13.06 -34.95 -2.75
C ASP A 607 -12.41 -34.83 -4.13
N VAL A 608 -11.28 -34.14 -4.18
CA VAL A 608 -10.51 -33.85 -5.40
C VAL A 608 -9.03 -34.18 -5.16
N PRO A 609 -8.70 -35.47 -5.01
CA PRO A 609 -7.38 -35.89 -4.58
C PRO A 609 -6.28 -35.56 -5.61
N ARG A 610 -6.58 -35.55 -6.91
CA ARG A 610 -5.56 -35.26 -7.93
C ARG A 610 -5.20 -33.78 -7.98
N LEU A 611 -6.19 -32.90 -7.82
CA LEU A 611 -6.01 -31.46 -7.67
C LEU A 611 -5.24 -31.15 -6.39
N ARG A 612 -5.58 -31.81 -5.28
CA ARG A 612 -4.83 -31.68 -4.03
C ARG A 612 -3.36 -32.03 -4.23
N ASN A 613 -3.08 -33.16 -4.88
CA ASN A 613 -1.71 -33.63 -5.11
C ASN A 613 -0.92 -32.70 -6.04
N VAL A 614 -1.51 -32.25 -7.15
CA VAL A 614 -0.78 -31.38 -8.10
C VAL A 614 -0.49 -30.01 -7.50
N ILE A 615 -1.42 -29.46 -6.72
CA ILE A 615 -1.22 -28.17 -6.04
C ILE A 615 -0.25 -28.31 -4.85
N ALA A 616 -0.27 -29.44 -4.14
CA ALA A 616 0.70 -29.73 -3.08
C ALA A 616 2.14 -29.79 -3.63
N ALA A 617 2.33 -30.46 -4.78
CA ALA A 617 3.61 -30.48 -5.47
C ALA A 617 4.01 -29.06 -5.91
N TRP A 618 3.10 -28.32 -6.54
CA TRP A 618 3.37 -26.96 -7.01
C TRP A 618 3.78 -26.00 -5.88
N VAL A 619 3.06 -26.01 -4.75
CA VAL A 619 3.35 -25.08 -3.64
C VAL A 619 4.68 -25.41 -2.94
N GLU A 620 5.08 -26.68 -2.97
CA GLU A 620 6.38 -27.15 -2.47
C GLU A 620 7.50 -26.78 -3.44
N ASP A 621 7.31 -26.96 -4.75
CA ASP A 621 8.28 -26.51 -5.75
C ASP A 621 8.55 -25.00 -5.63
N LYS A 622 7.48 -24.20 -5.46
CA LYS A 622 7.63 -22.75 -5.21
C LYS A 622 8.28 -22.42 -3.87
N ARG A 623 8.17 -23.30 -2.86
CA ARG A 623 8.93 -23.15 -1.60
C ARG A 623 10.42 -23.32 -1.84
N VAL A 624 10.79 -24.35 -2.60
CA VAL A 624 12.19 -24.64 -2.92
C VAL A 624 12.78 -23.52 -3.76
N GLU A 625 12.06 -23.02 -4.77
CA GLU A 625 12.47 -21.83 -5.53
C GLU A 625 12.67 -20.61 -4.62
N ALA A 626 11.68 -20.29 -3.78
CA ALA A 626 11.78 -19.14 -2.87
C ALA A 626 12.93 -19.27 -1.86
N ALA A 627 13.18 -20.48 -1.35
CA ALA A 627 14.25 -20.74 -0.40
C ALA A 627 15.64 -20.61 -1.04
N LYS A 628 15.82 -21.10 -2.29
CA LYS A 628 17.07 -20.96 -3.04
C LYS A 628 17.42 -19.50 -3.31
N ASP A 629 16.41 -18.69 -3.61
CA ASP A 629 16.57 -17.27 -3.95
C ASP A 629 16.50 -16.33 -2.72
N ILE A 630 16.18 -16.85 -1.53
CA ILE A 630 15.80 -16.08 -0.33
C ILE A 630 14.70 -15.04 -0.66
N ASP A 631 13.74 -15.45 -1.50
CA ASP A 631 12.65 -14.60 -1.96
C ASP A 631 11.48 -14.64 -0.97
N HIS A 632 11.53 -13.78 0.04
CA HIS A 632 10.46 -13.64 1.03
C HIS A 632 9.11 -13.25 0.41
N VAL A 633 9.10 -12.49 -0.68
CA VAL A 633 7.87 -12.09 -1.37
C VAL A 633 7.22 -13.32 -2.02
N LYS A 634 8.00 -14.14 -2.71
CA LYS A 634 7.54 -15.42 -3.29
C LYS A 634 7.05 -16.39 -2.21
N ASP A 635 7.77 -16.51 -1.08
CA ASP A 635 7.33 -17.41 0.02
C ASP A 635 6.00 -16.99 0.66
N VAL A 636 5.74 -15.68 0.75
CA VAL A 636 4.45 -15.17 1.24
C VAL A 636 3.34 -15.49 0.25
N TYR A 637 3.49 -15.11 -1.02
CA TYR A 637 2.40 -15.20 -1.99
C TYR A 637 2.09 -16.62 -2.45
N ARG A 638 3.10 -17.52 -2.54
CA ARG A 638 2.89 -18.89 -3.04
C ARG A 638 1.79 -19.65 -2.29
N LYS A 639 1.65 -19.43 -0.98
CA LYS A 639 0.70 -20.18 -0.13
C LYS A 639 -0.75 -19.89 -0.52
N ARG A 640 -1.10 -18.62 -0.71
CA ARG A 640 -2.47 -18.22 -1.08
C ARG A 640 -2.72 -18.32 -2.59
N ALA A 641 -1.69 -18.15 -3.42
CA ALA A 641 -1.76 -18.45 -4.85
C ALA A 641 -2.12 -19.93 -5.11
N ALA A 642 -1.53 -20.87 -4.34
CA ALA A 642 -1.88 -22.29 -4.38
C ALA A 642 -3.36 -22.54 -4.06
N VAL A 643 -3.89 -21.88 -3.02
CA VAL A 643 -5.31 -21.98 -2.63
C VAL A 643 -6.22 -21.44 -3.74
N ILE A 644 -5.87 -20.31 -4.36
CA ILE A 644 -6.63 -19.72 -5.47
C ILE A 644 -6.64 -20.66 -6.68
N GLY A 645 -5.47 -21.15 -7.11
CA GLY A 645 -5.36 -22.09 -8.23
C GLY A 645 -6.13 -23.38 -7.98
N PHE A 646 -6.06 -23.93 -6.77
CA PHE A 646 -6.86 -25.09 -6.35
C PHE A 646 -8.37 -24.83 -6.47
N ARG A 647 -8.87 -23.71 -5.92
CA ARG A 647 -10.29 -23.34 -6.01
C ARG A 647 -10.75 -23.16 -7.45
N CYS A 648 -9.92 -22.56 -8.31
CA CYS A 648 -10.17 -22.47 -9.75
C CYS A 648 -10.26 -23.85 -10.41
N GLY A 649 -9.38 -24.78 -10.03
CA GLY A 649 -9.42 -26.18 -10.46
C GLY A 649 -10.69 -26.90 -10.03
N VAL A 650 -11.16 -26.70 -8.79
CA VAL A 650 -12.42 -27.28 -8.30
C VAL A 650 -13.59 -26.79 -9.13
N ILE A 651 -13.72 -25.48 -9.36
CA ILE A 651 -14.79 -24.92 -10.20
C ILE A 651 -14.75 -25.53 -11.60
N PHE A 652 -13.56 -25.64 -12.20
CA PHE A 652 -13.39 -26.31 -13.48
C PHE A 652 -13.93 -27.74 -13.43
N HIS A 653 -13.54 -28.52 -12.41
CA HIS A 653 -13.99 -29.90 -12.23
C HIS A 653 -15.51 -30.01 -12.12
N LEU A 654 -16.15 -29.19 -11.28
CA LEU A 654 -17.61 -29.15 -11.13
C LEU A 654 -18.30 -28.87 -12.48
N LEU A 655 -17.76 -27.93 -13.26
CA LEU A 655 -18.28 -27.61 -14.58
C LEU A 655 -18.10 -28.74 -15.59
N THR A 656 -17.08 -29.60 -15.46
CA THR A 656 -16.98 -30.78 -16.34
C THR A 656 -18.09 -31.80 -16.12
N GLY A 657 -18.67 -31.86 -14.91
CA GLY A 657 -19.67 -32.85 -14.54
C GLY A 657 -19.16 -34.31 -14.56
N LYS A 658 -17.84 -34.51 -14.53
CA LYS A 658 -17.22 -35.84 -14.54
C LYS A 658 -16.93 -36.28 -13.11
N ASP A 659 -16.94 -37.59 -12.87
CA ASP A 659 -16.66 -38.16 -11.53
C ASP A 659 -15.20 -38.02 -11.08
N ARG A 660 -14.28 -37.77 -12.02
CA ARG A 660 -12.84 -37.68 -11.73
C ARG A 660 -12.22 -36.46 -12.40
N GLU A 661 -11.21 -35.90 -11.75
CA GLU A 661 -10.49 -34.74 -12.27
C GLU A 661 -9.77 -35.11 -13.56
N THR A 662 -9.88 -34.27 -14.58
CA THR A 662 -9.28 -34.49 -15.90
C THR A 662 -7.91 -33.82 -16.00
N LYS A 663 -7.05 -34.25 -16.94
CA LYS A 663 -5.76 -33.58 -17.16
C LYS A 663 -5.90 -32.07 -17.44
N PRO A 664 -6.81 -31.60 -18.33
CA PRO A 664 -7.04 -30.17 -18.52
C PRO A 664 -7.43 -29.42 -17.23
N CYS A 665 -8.16 -30.07 -16.32
CA CYS A 665 -8.51 -29.49 -15.02
C CYS A 665 -7.28 -29.30 -14.12
N LEU A 666 -6.40 -30.30 -14.07
CA LEU A 666 -5.14 -30.23 -13.29
C LEU A 666 -4.21 -29.15 -13.87
N ASP A 667 -4.02 -29.16 -15.19
CA ASP A 667 -3.18 -28.20 -15.90
C ASP A 667 -3.72 -26.76 -15.72
N PHE A 668 -5.05 -26.59 -15.75
CA PHE A 668 -5.69 -25.30 -15.48
C PHE A 668 -5.47 -24.81 -14.05
N ALA A 669 -5.58 -25.68 -13.05
CA ALA A 669 -5.37 -25.31 -11.64
C ALA A 669 -3.94 -24.83 -11.37
N VAL A 670 -2.94 -25.53 -11.93
CA VAL A 670 -1.53 -25.15 -11.84
C VAL A 670 -1.28 -23.82 -12.57
N MET A 671 -1.78 -23.68 -13.79
CA MET A 671 -1.66 -22.44 -14.57
C MET A 671 -2.27 -21.24 -13.84
N MET A 672 -3.43 -21.40 -13.20
CA MET A 672 -4.04 -20.35 -12.39
C MET A 672 -3.23 -20.03 -11.13
N ALA A 673 -2.58 -21.01 -10.51
CA ALA A 673 -1.69 -20.79 -9.36
C ALA A 673 -0.45 -19.99 -9.78
N ASP A 674 0.21 -20.37 -10.88
CA ASP A 674 1.35 -19.66 -11.44
C ASP A 674 0.97 -18.23 -11.87
N TYR A 675 -0.13 -18.06 -12.60
CA TYR A 675 -0.61 -16.75 -13.02
C TYR A 675 -0.91 -15.85 -11.82
N CYS A 676 -1.60 -16.39 -10.81
CA CYS A 676 -1.91 -15.66 -9.59
C CYS A 676 -0.64 -15.23 -8.84
N LEU A 677 0.32 -16.13 -8.65
CA LEU A 677 1.60 -15.83 -8.00
C LEU A 677 2.36 -14.76 -8.76
N TYR A 678 2.50 -14.93 -10.08
CA TYR A 678 3.16 -13.97 -10.95
C TYR A 678 2.51 -12.58 -10.84
N GLN A 679 1.19 -12.48 -10.95
CA GLN A 679 0.50 -11.19 -10.90
C GLN A 679 0.57 -10.55 -9.52
N GLN A 680 0.50 -11.33 -8.43
CA GLN A 680 0.67 -10.80 -7.08
C GLN A 680 2.08 -10.23 -6.86
N ILE A 681 3.12 -10.95 -7.29
CA ILE A 681 4.51 -10.47 -7.22
C ILE A 681 4.69 -9.23 -8.11
N LYS A 682 4.24 -9.27 -9.36
CA LYS A 682 4.32 -8.14 -10.30
C LYS A 682 3.62 -6.89 -9.75
N THR A 683 2.46 -7.08 -9.12
CA THR A 683 1.58 -5.97 -8.71
C THR A 683 1.96 -5.41 -7.33
N PHE A 684 2.33 -6.27 -6.38
CA PHE A 684 2.51 -5.91 -4.97
C PHE A 684 3.89 -6.24 -4.42
N GLY A 685 4.71 -7.01 -5.14
CA GLY A 685 5.95 -7.56 -4.64
C GLY A 685 7.00 -6.51 -4.27
N GLU A 686 7.08 -5.39 -5.00
CA GLU A 686 7.97 -4.28 -4.64
C GLU A 686 7.56 -3.65 -3.31
N ALA A 687 6.26 -3.37 -3.12
CA ALA A 687 5.75 -2.80 -1.89
C ALA A 687 5.99 -3.74 -0.69
N LEU A 688 5.75 -5.05 -0.85
CA LEU A 688 6.03 -6.04 0.19
C LEU A 688 7.55 -6.20 0.45
N ARG A 689 8.40 -6.12 -0.59
CA ARG A 689 9.86 -6.17 -0.42
C ARG A 689 10.37 -4.96 0.37
N ASN A 690 9.88 -3.77 0.04
CA ASN A 690 10.24 -2.55 0.75
C ASN A 690 9.85 -2.62 2.23
N GLU A 691 8.82 -3.39 2.58
CA GLU A 691 8.47 -3.65 3.98
C GLU A 691 9.45 -4.58 4.67
N TYR A 692 9.88 -5.64 4.02
CA TYR A 692 10.94 -6.48 4.59
C TYR A 692 12.22 -5.68 4.80
N VAL A 693 12.57 -4.79 3.88
CA VAL A 693 13.71 -3.87 4.04
C VAL A 693 13.48 -2.88 5.17
N LYS A 694 12.31 -2.24 5.27
CA LYS A 694 11.98 -1.33 6.38
C LYS A 694 11.95 -2.03 7.73
N ALA A 695 11.39 -3.23 7.83
CA ALA A 695 11.41 -4.05 9.03
C ALA A 695 12.82 -4.52 9.37
N GLN A 696 13.67 -4.77 8.35
CA GLN A 696 15.09 -5.00 8.53
C GLN A 696 15.85 -3.73 8.90
N ASP A 697 15.45 -2.54 8.46
CA ASP A 697 16.08 -1.24 8.75
C ASP A 697 15.67 -0.70 10.14
N GLU A 698 14.40 -0.90 10.54
CA GLU A 698 13.92 -0.73 11.91
C GLU A 698 14.57 -1.78 12.82
N GLY A 699 14.81 -2.98 12.28
CA GLY A 699 15.69 -3.99 12.82
C GLY A 699 17.15 -3.54 12.87
N GLN A 700 17.69 -2.78 11.91
CA GLN A 700 19.09 -2.35 11.83
C GLN A 700 19.39 -1.05 12.60
N ARG A 701 18.36 -0.31 13.04
CA ARG A 701 18.51 0.56 14.22
C ARG A 701 18.84 -0.26 15.48
N TYR A 702 18.68 -1.57 15.42
CA TYR A 702 19.24 -2.58 16.32
C TYR A 702 20.06 -3.63 15.54
N THR A 703 21.26 -3.23 15.10
CA THR A 703 22.40 -4.08 14.67
C THR A 703 22.62 -4.25 13.17
N VAL A 704 23.86 -3.96 12.78
CA VAL A 704 24.41 -4.01 11.42
C VAL A 704 25.11 -5.36 11.21
N ASN A 705 24.71 -6.02 10.11
CA ASN A 705 25.42 -6.98 9.24
C ASN A 705 25.97 -8.33 9.75
N HIS A 706 25.81 -9.30 8.83
CA HIS A 706 26.16 -10.73 8.85
C HIS A 706 25.29 -11.62 9.75
N SER A 707 24.97 -12.84 9.30
CA SER A 707 24.24 -13.78 10.15
C SER A 707 25.09 -14.03 11.41
N VAL A 708 24.46 -13.92 12.59
CA VAL A 708 25.16 -14.13 13.87
C VAL A 708 25.84 -15.50 13.89
N PHE A 709 25.26 -16.50 13.20
CA PHE A 709 25.86 -17.82 13.06
C PHE A 709 27.20 -17.75 12.34
N ASP A 710 27.29 -17.10 11.17
CA ASP A 710 28.52 -17.07 10.37
C ASP A 710 29.65 -16.32 11.07
N GLN A 711 29.31 -15.29 11.84
CA GLN A 711 30.27 -14.47 12.58
C GLN A 711 30.82 -15.15 13.84
N LEU A 712 30.13 -16.14 14.40
CA LEU A 712 30.63 -16.85 15.56
C LEU A 712 31.91 -17.64 15.23
N PRO A 713 32.84 -17.80 16.17
CA PRO A 713 33.96 -18.71 15.99
C PRO A 713 33.46 -20.16 15.76
N PRO A 714 34.28 -21.04 15.15
CA PRO A 714 33.95 -22.45 14.96
C PRO A 714 33.51 -23.15 16.24
N THR A 715 34.04 -22.73 17.39
CA THR A 715 33.54 -23.08 18.73
C THR A 715 33.24 -21.79 19.49
N PHE A 716 32.05 -21.67 20.07
CA PHE A 716 31.56 -20.44 20.72
C PHE A 716 30.78 -20.73 22.01
N THR A 717 30.64 -19.69 22.84
CA THR A 717 29.89 -19.70 24.11
C THR A 717 28.59 -18.90 24.03
N MET A 718 27.78 -18.99 25.09
CA MET A 718 26.57 -18.18 25.24
C MET A 718 26.88 -16.69 25.34
N GLU A 719 28.04 -16.32 25.91
CA GLU A 719 28.51 -14.94 26.00
C GLU A 719 28.95 -14.42 24.63
N ASP A 720 29.59 -15.24 23.80
CA ASP A 720 29.93 -14.88 22.41
C ASP A 720 28.66 -14.59 21.60
N LEU A 721 27.65 -15.47 21.69
CA LEU A 721 26.35 -15.26 21.03
C LEU A 721 25.65 -13.98 21.54
N ARG A 722 25.76 -13.69 22.83
CA ARG A 722 25.22 -12.47 23.44
C ARG A 722 25.96 -11.23 22.96
N ALA A 723 27.29 -11.28 22.85
CA ALA A 723 28.12 -10.17 22.38
C ALA A 723 27.84 -9.82 20.91
N MET A 724 27.55 -10.82 20.07
CA MET A 724 27.18 -10.62 18.66
C MET A 724 25.79 -10.02 18.46
N LYS A 725 24.91 -10.10 19.47
CA LYS A 725 23.59 -9.45 19.48
C LYS A 725 23.71 -8.13 20.23
N GLN A 726 24.13 -7.04 19.58
CA GLN A 726 24.14 -5.70 20.20
C GLN A 726 22.70 -5.23 20.53
N GLY A 727 22.26 -5.43 21.76
CA GLY A 727 20.93 -5.07 22.25
C GLY A 727 20.45 -6.02 23.36
N PHE A 728 19.42 -5.64 24.11
CA PHE A 728 18.93 -6.41 25.26
C PHE A 728 18.18 -7.69 24.80
N CYS A 729 18.93 -8.76 24.50
CA CYS A 729 18.38 -10.09 24.23
C CYS A 729 18.27 -10.88 25.54
N GLY A 730 17.05 -11.24 25.94
CA GLY A 730 16.82 -12.04 27.16
C GLY A 730 17.43 -13.44 27.07
N GLU A 731 17.89 -13.99 28.19
CA GLU A 731 18.58 -15.29 28.26
C GLU A 731 17.72 -16.45 27.70
N SER A 732 16.40 -16.37 27.83
CA SER A 732 15.45 -17.33 27.24
C SER A 732 15.49 -17.36 25.71
N ALA A 733 15.67 -16.20 25.07
CA ALA A 733 15.76 -16.10 23.61
C ALA A 733 17.07 -16.70 23.07
N LEU A 734 18.19 -16.48 23.76
CA LEU A 734 19.49 -17.08 23.40
C LEU A 734 19.47 -18.61 23.54
N ARG A 735 18.85 -19.14 24.60
CA ARG A 735 18.66 -20.59 24.78
C ARG A 735 17.81 -21.21 23.67
N ASN A 736 16.77 -20.51 23.20
CA ASN A 736 15.94 -20.97 22.08
C ASN A 736 16.70 -21.01 20.75
N ILE A 737 17.60 -20.07 20.51
CA ILE A 737 18.44 -20.03 19.30
C ILE A 737 19.37 -21.26 19.28
N ILE A 738 20.09 -21.51 20.37
CA ILE A 738 20.99 -22.66 20.51
C ILE A 738 20.22 -23.99 20.40
N SER A 739 19.05 -24.09 21.03
CA SER A 739 18.20 -25.29 20.96
C SER A 739 17.79 -25.62 19.52
N ARG A 740 17.44 -24.60 18.72
CA ARG A 740 17.10 -24.77 17.30
C ARG A 740 18.32 -25.18 16.47
N TRP A 741 19.46 -24.51 16.61
CA TRP A 741 20.67 -24.87 15.88
C TRP A 741 21.16 -26.29 16.21
N TYR A 742 21.02 -26.72 17.46
CA TYR A 742 21.33 -28.08 17.88
C TYR A 742 20.36 -29.10 17.26
N ARG A 743 19.05 -28.84 17.31
CA ARG A 743 18.03 -29.71 16.72
C ARG A 743 18.17 -29.82 15.20
N ASP A 744 18.53 -28.73 14.54
CA ASP A 744 18.62 -28.64 13.08
C ASP A 744 20.02 -29.09 12.58
N GLY A 745 20.89 -29.59 13.47
CA GLY A 745 22.18 -30.21 13.14
C GLY A 745 23.31 -29.24 12.76
N TRP A 746 23.16 -27.95 13.06
CA TRP A 746 24.14 -26.92 12.68
C TRP A 746 25.27 -26.79 13.71
N ILE A 747 25.00 -27.18 14.97
CA ILE A 747 25.98 -27.17 16.04
C ILE A 747 25.91 -28.46 16.86
N GLU A 748 27.04 -28.84 17.44
CA GLU A 748 27.14 -29.86 18.47
C GLU A 748 27.52 -29.23 19.80
N LYS A 749 27.05 -29.84 20.89
CA LYS A 749 27.38 -29.41 22.25
C LYS A 749 28.64 -30.11 22.70
N THR A 750 29.72 -29.36 22.90
CA THR A 750 31.02 -29.91 23.31
C THR A 750 31.14 -30.01 24.82
N ASP A 751 30.58 -29.05 25.58
CA ASP A 751 30.46 -29.14 27.04
C ASP A 751 29.27 -28.31 27.58
N ALA A 752 29.22 -28.07 28.90
CA ALA A 752 28.14 -27.33 29.54
C ALA A 752 28.00 -25.86 29.07
N LYS A 753 29.05 -25.26 28.52
CA LYS A 753 29.14 -23.83 28.16
C LYS A 753 29.57 -23.57 26.71
N HIS A 754 30.01 -24.58 25.96
CA HIS A 754 30.54 -24.45 24.61
C HIS A 754 29.74 -25.25 23.56
N TRP A 755 29.67 -24.69 22.34
CA TRP A 755 29.08 -25.29 21.14
C TRP A 755 30.01 -25.14 19.95
N THR A 756 30.02 -26.14 19.07
CA THR A 756 30.88 -26.15 17.87
C THR A 756 30.03 -26.27 16.61
N LYS A 757 30.35 -25.49 15.58
CA LYS A 757 29.71 -25.53 14.26
C LYS A 757 30.05 -26.82 13.52
N CYS A 758 29.05 -27.50 12.98
CA CYS A 758 29.26 -28.68 12.15
C CYS A 758 29.64 -28.26 10.72
N HIS A 759 30.78 -28.74 10.20
CA HIS A 759 31.31 -28.31 8.88
C HIS A 759 30.69 -29.01 7.67
N SER A 760 29.67 -29.86 7.85
CA SER A 760 28.89 -30.41 6.75
C SER A 760 27.55 -30.96 7.25
N ALA A 761 26.46 -30.26 6.99
CA ALA A 761 25.14 -30.88 6.92
C ALA A 761 24.77 -31.01 5.45
N THR A 762 25.43 -31.95 4.77
CA THR A 762 24.92 -32.51 3.53
C THR A 762 23.57 -33.13 3.87
N LEU A 763 22.49 -32.57 3.33
CA LEU A 763 21.13 -33.09 3.44
C LEU A 763 21.13 -34.58 3.09
N SER A 764 20.90 -35.42 4.10
CA SER A 764 20.58 -36.83 3.93
C SER A 764 19.27 -37.13 4.64
N GLN A 765 18.34 -37.66 3.82
CA GLN A 765 16.99 -38.17 4.06
C GLN A 765 15.86 -37.17 4.25
#